data_AF-A0A956KJP2-F1
#
_entry.id   AF-A0A956KJP2-F1
#
_cell.length_a   1.000
_cell.length_b   1.000
_cell.length_c   1.000
_cell.angle_alpha   90.00
_cell.angle_beta   90.00
_cell.angle_gamma   90.00
#
_symmetry.space_group_name_H-M   'P 1'
#
loop_
_entity.id
_entity.type
_entity.pdbx_description
1 polymer ?
#
loop_
_entity_poly.entity_id
_entity_poly.type
_entity_poly.pdbx_seq_one_letter_code
_entity_poly.pdbx_strand_id
1 'polypeptide(L)'
;PFGMANFEELMRIKRRIDGEWAEINRLIERAGRRLRKTLSFDLESASNSFDATAFETNFKTALGKSWPSKWPDGTKSLDQYFARLQELEGHLATNADWLVRLSGIANRAKALKTEDKDWLLMAQLMTEAHREGILAERRATISTDRKTLGDSADSVVGLRRSARFVLDMDLIDGQEEPSWSSLLARLGEYLQPAQLEILDRYHSQLGDPNAAQMLGWSDADRILELAWRQREGLEIQAPELIDWRNAYAHEDARELTVDSGSDTPRWKTFGQLLPDASPDEVPAPLLGTALRSPILAMGSGVRRIDLTLGFEVEGFDLARIEAAVEARALQVEISTEKGWVELDFETYQSGDGKPGADYATLIGGKRDPDEDRPALSLELRADETVDAFAPLKGSGERWPTLRLMLRQYWDNATSGYRAHYQAFSQLHLAALHIKVSVAGLSDLRLRNDERRLDPKKPIEPFTRNPATGSRLYLSHPELVRGRLQSLTLDLDWMGLPDDLVAHYRNYGTPGKLADFKASLELVDQSLALAVLPEAELFDAGPKGQGTATSKTLSVADVPQALATASSTFDYEARLDVGDNGDIRQDPRYFVLELGPGDFGHGDYPVISGRKGRALAAAIARRADLSTDEKLAAYEVNAPYTPKIKQLRAGYVA
;
A
#
# COMPACT_ATOMS: atom_id res chain seq x y z
N PRO A 1 -33.59 72.24 39.76
CA PRO A 1 -34.81 71.79 39.04
C PRO A 1 -34.43 70.80 37.93
N PHE A 2 -34.87 69.55 38.04
CA PHE A 2 -34.76 68.58 36.94
C PHE A 2 -35.53 69.16 35.75
N GLY A 3 -34.83 69.49 34.65
CA GLY A 3 -35.44 70.10 33.47
C GLY A 3 -36.34 69.09 32.72
N MET A 4 -37.41 69.58 32.09
CA MET A 4 -38.40 68.77 31.37
C MET A 4 -37.76 67.79 30.36
N ALA A 5 -36.74 68.23 29.63
CA ALA A 5 -36.02 67.39 28.66
C ALA A 5 -35.33 66.16 29.30
N ASN A 6 -34.76 66.31 30.51
CA ASN A 6 -34.13 65.20 31.22
C ASN A 6 -35.18 64.22 31.78
N PHE A 7 -36.37 64.71 32.15
CA PHE A 7 -37.49 63.86 32.57
C PHE A 7 -38.07 63.06 31.40
N GLU A 8 -38.21 63.68 30.22
CA GLU A 8 -38.65 63.02 28.99
C GLU A 8 -37.71 61.90 28.56
N GLU A 9 -36.40 62.14 28.60
CA GLU A 9 -35.40 61.10 28.29
C GLU A 9 -35.40 59.96 29.31
N LEU A 10 -35.56 60.28 30.60
CA LEU A 10 -35.66 59.27 31.67
C LEU A 10 -36.94 58.43 31.51
N MET A 11 -38.06 59.04 31.12
CA MET A 11 -39.31 58.32 30.82
C MET A 11 -39.21 57.47 29.56
N ARG A 12 -38.44 57.89 28.54
CA ARG A 12 -38.15 57.09 27.34
C ARG A 12 -37.36 55.84 27.69
N ILE A 13 -36.30 55.99 28.49
CA ILE A 13 -35.48 54.88 29.00
C ILE A 13 -36.33 53.93 29.86
N LYS A 14 -37.14 54.47 30.77
CA LYS A 14 -38.02 53.67 31.64
C LYS A 14 -39.01 52.83 30.82
N ARG A 15 -39.71 53.43 29.84
CA ARG A 15 -40.66 52.69 28.98
C ARG A 15 -39.98 51.56 28.21
N ARG A 16 -38.73 51.76 27.78
CA ARG A 16 -37.93 50.70 27.15
C ARG A 16 -37.66 49.55 28.12
N ILE A 17 -37.18 49.87 29.33
CA ILE A 17 -36.88 48.90 30.39
C ILE A 17 -38.13 48.11 30.79
N ASP A 18 -39.27 48.79 30.97
CA ASP A 18 -40.55 48.14 31.29
C ASP A 18 -40.99 47.18 30.17
N GLY A 19 -40.75 47.55 28.91
CA GLY A 19 -40.99 46.69 27.74
C GLY A 19 -40.07 45.47 27.66
N GLU A 20 -38.79 45.63 27.98
CA GLU A 20 -37.82 44.53 28.06
C GLU A 20 -38.22 43.52 29.15
N TRP A 21 -38.63 43.99 30.33
CA TRP A 21 -39.14 43.14 31.41
C TRP A 21 -40.42 42.39 31.03
N ALA A 22 -41.34 43.03 30.30
CA ALA A 22 -42.53 42.37 29.79
C ALA A 22 -42.19 41.21 28.85
N GLU A 23 -41.20 41.39 27.96
CA GLU A 23 -40.76 40.34 27.04
C GLU A 23 -40.04 39.21 27.78
N ILE A 24 -39.17 39.52 28.74
CA ILE A 24 -38.51 38.52 29.60
C ILE A 24 -39.56 37.65 30.30
N ASN A 25 -40.55 38.26 30.94
CA ASN A 25 -41.61 37.52 31.63
C ASN A 25 -42.46 36.69 30.64
N ARG A 26 -42.76 37.21 29.44
CA ARG A 26 -43.44 36.46 28.38
C ARG A 26 -42.67 35.20 27.96
N LEU A 27 -41.34 35.29 27.83
CA LEU A 27 -40.48 34.15 27.50
C LEU A 27 -40.47 33.11 28.62
N ILE A 28 -40.35 33.56 29.87
CA ILE A 28 -40.41 32.71 31.07
C ILE A 28 -41.76 32.00 31.16
N GLU A 29 -42.88 32.70 30.93
CA GLU A 29 -44.22 32.10 30.89
C GLU A 29 -44.34 31.05 29.81
N ARG A 30 -43.85 31.33 28.59
CA ARG A 30 -43.86 30.38 27.49
C ARG A 30 -43.09 29.10 27.82
N ALA A 31 -41.94 29.24 28.49
CA ALA A 31 -41.17 28.10 28.97
C ALA A 31 -41.95 27.28 30.01
N GLY A 32 -42.57 27.96 31.00
CA GLY A 32 -43.43 27.33 32.01
C GLY A 32 -44.62 26.57 31.40
N ARG A 33 -45.32 27.18 30.43
CA ARG A 33 -46.43 26.54 29.68
C ARG A 33 -46.00 25.25 28.99
N ARG A 34 -44.84 25.26 28.31
CA ARG A 34 -44.28 24.09 27.61
C ARG A 34 -43.90 22.98 28.57
N LEU A 35 -43.20 23.31 29.66
CA LEU A 35 -42.73 22.35 30.65
C LEU A 35 -43.90 21.65 31.37
N ARG A 36 -44.95 22.43 31.69
CA ARG A 36 -46.15 21.95 32.40
C ARG A 36 -47.22 21.36 31.48
N LYS A 37 -47.10 21.57 30.15
CA LYS A 37 -48.13 21.25 29.14
C LYS A 37 -49.48 21.93 29.43
N THR A 38 -49.45 23.15 29.96
CA THR A 38 -50.65 23.91 30.36
C THR A 38 -50.62 25.29 29.70
N LEU A 39 -51.60 25.58 28.84
CA LEU A 39 -51.68 26.87 28.12
C LEU A 39 -52.08 28.04 29.01
N SER A 40 -52.78 27.79 30.11
CA SER A 40 -53.28 28.80 31.05
C SER A 40 -52.27 29.22 32.12
N PHE A 41 -51.00 28.81 32.02
CA PHE A 41 -49.99 29.24 32.98
C PHE A 41 -49.58 30.69 32.71
N ASP A 42 -49.64 31.52 33.74
CA ASP A 42 -49.09 32.87 33.77
C ASP A 42 -48.32 33.07 35.10
N LEU A 43 -47.37 33.99 35.12
CA LEU A 43 -46.49 34.19 36.28
C LEU A 43 -47.20 34.88 37.44
N GLU A 44 -48.18 35.72 37.14
CA GLU A 44 -48.91 36.53 38.11
C GLU A 44 -49.83 35.66 38.99
N SER A 45 -50.53 34.70 38.39
CA SER A 45 -51.40 33.74 39.09
C SER A 45 -50.61 32.63 39.79
N ALA A 46 -49.37 32.38 39.35
CA ALA A 46 -48.51 31.34 39.89
C ALA A 46 -47.70 31.77 41.14
N SER A 47 -47.72 33.06 41.52
CA SER A 47 -46.98 33.62 42.66
C SER A 47 -47.88 34.48 43.55
N ASN A 48 -47.82 34.27 44.87
CA ASN A 48 -48.58 35.09 45.84
C ASN A 48 -48.01 36.52 46.00
N SER A 49 -46.85 36.80 45.40
CA SER A 49 -46.18 38.11 45.42
C SER A 49 -45.41 38.31 44.11
N PHE A 50 -46.15 38.45 43.00
CA PHE A 50 -45.55 38.69 41.69
C PHE A 50 -44.88 40.07 41.62
N ASP A 51 -43.60 40.08 41.25
CA ASP A 51 -42.83 41.27 40.91
C ASP A 51 -42.29 41.07 39.49
N ALA A 52 -42.69 41.94 38.56
CA ALA A 52 -42.32 41.87 37.16
C ALA A 52 -40.79 42.00 36.93
N THR A 53 -40.07 42.55 37.90
CA THR A 53 -38.60 42.75 37.82
C THR A 53 -37.81 41.67 38.58
N ALA A 54 -38.48 40.75 39.29
CA ALA A 54 -37.84 39.70 40.06
C ALA A 54 -37.50 38.47 39.21
N PHE A 55 -36.51 38.60 38.32
CA PHE A 55 -36.11 37.56 37.36
C PHE A 55 -35.94 36.17 37.99
N GLU A 56 -35.12 36.04 39.03
CA GLU A 56 -34.82 34.72 39.62
C GLU A 56 -36.07 34.03 40.17
N THR A 57 -36.96 34.78 40.81
CA THR A 57 -38.21 34.27 41.39
C THR A 57 -39.18 33.85 40.30
N ASN A 58 -39.32 34.66 39.25
CA ASN A 58 -40.20 34.36 38.12
C ASN A 58 -39.69 33.15 37.33
N PHE A 59 -38.37 33.09 37.10
CA PHE A 59 -37.70 31.98 36.42
C PHE A 59 -37.84 30.66 37.19
N LYS A 60 -37.59 30.66 38.51
CA LYS A 60 -37.81 29.49 39.38
C LYS A 60 -39.28 29.07 39.42
N THR A 61 -40.21 30.02 39.45
CA THR A 61 -41.66 29.74 39.44
C THR A 61 -42.09 29.03 38.15
N ALA A 62 -41.58 29.48 37.00
CA ALA A 62 -41.87 28.85 35.72
C ALA A 62 -41.27 27.44 35.58
N LEU A 63 -40.00 27.25 35.95
CA LEU A 63 -39.29 25.98 35.78
C LEU A 63 -39.51 24.96 36.93
N GLY A 64 -39.94 25.41 38.11
CA GLY A 64 -40.21 24.54 39.26
C GLY A 64 -39.01 23.67 39.67
N LYS A 65 -39.24 22.38 39.92
CA LYS A 65 -38.19 21.40 40.30
C LYS A 65 -37.25 21.02 39.15
N SER A 66 -37.46 21.54 37.94
CA SER A 66 -36.66 21.21 36.75
C SER A 66 -35.40 22.07 36.61
N TRP A 67 -35.14 22.99 37.55
CA TRP A 67 -33.94 23.83 37.60
C TRP A 67 -33.10 23.54 38.86
N PRO A 68 -31.76 23.37 38.76
CA PRO A 68 -30.96 23.38 37.54
C PRO A 68 -31.20 22.13 36.67
N SER A 69 -31.06 22.30 35.35
CA SER A 69 -31.22 21.20 34.39
C SER A 69 -30.17 20.12 34.61
N LYS A 70 -30.52 18.85 34.38
CA LYS A 70 -29.55 17.74 34.42
C LYS A 70 -28.51 17.82 33.30
N TRP A 71 -28.86 18.45 32.19
CA TRP A 71 -27.99 18.65 31.03
C TRP A 71 -28.04 20.12 30.60
N PRO A 72 -26.89 20.76 30.28
CA PRO A 72 -25.53 20.22 30.39
C PRO A 72 -25.09 19.99 31.84
N ASP A 73 -24.36 18.89 32.06
CA ASP A 73 -23.94 18.44 33.40
C ASP A 73 -23.13 19.53 34.14
N GLY A 74 -23.35 19.66 35.44
CA GLY A 74 -22.55 20.54 36.31
C GLY A 74 -22.92 22.03 36.30
N THR A 75 -23.95 22.43 35.55
CA THR A 75 -24.41 23.84 35.48
C THR A 75 -25.21 24.23 36.74
N LYS A 76 -24.85 25.36 37.39
CA LYS A 76 -25.50 25.84 38.64
C LYS A 76 -26.24 27.18 38.47
N SER A 77 -25.99 27.89 37.38
CA SER A 77 -26.63 29.17 37.04
C SER A 77 -27.06 29.21 35.57
N LEU A 78 -27.91 30.17 35.22
CA LEU A 78 -28.36 30.37 33.84
C LEU A 78 -27.19 30.74 32.94
N ASP A 79 -26.27 31.57 33.43
CA ASP A 79 -25.07 31.96 32.69
C ASP A 79 -24.16 30.77 32.40
N GLN A 80 -23.96 29.87 33.37
CA GLN A 80 -23.19 28.65 33.16
C GLN A 80 -23.87 27.72 32.17
N TYR A 81 -25.20 27.61 32.24
CA TYR A 81 -25.98 26.83 31.28
C TYR A 81 -25.82 27.39 29.87
N PHE A 82 -25.98 28.70 29.70
CA PHE A 82 -25.87 29.37 28.42
C PHE A 82 -24.44 29.29 27.85
N ALA A 83 -23.41 29.55 28.67
CA ALA A 83 -22.01 29.42 28.27
C ALA A 83 -21.70 27.99 27.78
N ARG A 84 -22.15 26.97 28.52
CA ARG A 84 -21.92 25.58 28.13
C ARG A 84 -22.68 25.19 26.86
N LEU A 85 -23.86 25.78 26.64
CA LEU A 85 -24.60 25.63 25.39
C LEU A 85 -23.84 26.24 24.22
N GLN A 86 -23.32 27.46 24.38
CA GLN A 86 -22.51 28.14 23.36
C GLN A 86 -21.22 27.37 23.03
N GLU A 87 -20.55 26.79 24.03
CA GLU A 87 -19.39 25.93 23.81
C GLU A 87 -19.74 24.69 22.95
N LEU A 88 -20.88 24.06 23.25
CA LEU A 88 -21.34 22.90 22.48
C LEU A 88 -21.73 23.29 21.04
N GLU A 89 -22.50 24.37 20.89
CA GLU A 89 -22.93 24.87 19.59
C GLU A 89 -21.73 25.29 18.73
N GLY A 90 -20.72 25.92 19.35
CA GLY A 90 -19.47 26.26 18.71
C GLY A 90 -18.65 25.03 18.31
N HIS A 91 -18.55 24.03 19.18
CA HIS A 91 -17.80 22.79 18.89
C HIS A 91 -18.41 21.99 17.74
N LEU A 92 -19.74 21.92 17.68
CA LEU A 92 -20.45 21.15 16.67
C LEU A 92 -20.84 21.99 15.43
N ALA A 93 -20.54 23.30 15.45
CA ALA A 93 -20.95 24.27 14.44
C ALA A 93 -22.46 24.21 14.10
N THR A 94 -23.30 23.96 15.12
CA THR A 94 -24.74 23.77 14.95
C THR A 94 -25.50 24.27 16.16
N ASN A 95 -26.75 24.69 15.95
CA ASN A 95 -27.65 25.02 17.04
C ASN A 95 -28.08 23.77 17.83
N ALA A 96 -28.34 23.92 19.13
CA ALA A 96 -28.80 22.85 19.99
C ALA A 96 -30.16 22.23 19.56
N ASP A 97 -31.06 22.99 18.93
CA ASP A 97 -32.33 22.46 18.38
C ASP A 97 -32.07 21.38 17.32
N TRP A 98 -31.01 21.53 16.53
CA TRP A 98 -30.66 20.58 15.48
C TRP A 98 -30.15 19.28 16.07
N LEU A 99 -29.40 19.34 17.18
CA LEU A 99 -28.96 18.14 17.89
C LEU A 99 -30.14 17.32 18.40
N VAL A 100 -31.21 17.98 18.85
CA VAL A 100 -32.46 17.30 19.25
C VAL A 100 -33.09 16.58 18.04
N ARG A 101 -33.11 17.24 16.87
CA ARG A 101 -33.64 16.63 15.63
C ARG A 101 -32.81 15.45 15.16
N LEU A 102 -31.48 15.59 15.12
CA LEU A 102 -30.54 14.53 14.77
C LEU A 102 -30.63 13.35 15.73
N SER A 103 -30.73 13.61 17.04
CA SER A 103 -30.95 12.57 18.05
C SER A 103 -32.27 11.83 17.83
N GLY A 104 -33.33 12.55 17.43
CA GLY A 104 -34.61 11.96 17.04
C GLY A 104 -34.50 11.03 15.82
N ILE A 105 -33.75 11.44 14.79
CA ILE A 105 -33.47 10.61 13.60
C ILE A 105 -32.65 9.38 14.00
N ALA A 106 -31.59 9.54 14.78
CA ALA A 106 -30.74 8.44 15.25
C ALA A 106 -31.52 7.39 16.05
N ASN A 107 -32.46 7.82 16.90
CA ASN A 107 -33.33 6.90 17.63
C ASN A 107 -34.28 6.13 16.70
N ARG A 108 -34.83 6.77 15.65
CA ARG A 108 -35.62 6.08 14.63
C ARG A 108 -34.78 5.10 13.81
N ALA A 109 -33.54 5.46 13.48
CA ALA A 109 -32.62 4.61 12.74
C ALA A 109 -32.29 3.33 13.53
N LYS A 110 -31.98 3.45 14.83
CA LYS A 110 -31.77 2.30 15.72
C LYS A 110 -32.99 1.38 15.82
N ALA A 111 -34.19 1.94 15.70
CA ALA A 111 -35.44 1.19 15.70
C ALA A 111 -35.87 0.68 14.32
N LEU A 112 -35.08 0.91 13.26
CA LEU A 112 -35.40 0.57 11.86
C LEU A 112 -36.72 1.19 11.37
N LYS A 113 -37.02 2.44 11.78
CA LYS A 113 -38.25 3.19 11.45
C LYS A 113 -37.97 4.53 10.75
N THR A 114 -36.84 4.65 10.07
CA THR A 114 -36.53 5.87 9.31
C THR A 114 -37.32 5.93 8.01
N GLU A 115 -37.73 7.14 7.64
CA GLU A 115 -38.35 7.45 6.33
C GLU A 115 -37.36 8.24 5.46
N ASP A 116 -37.57 8.30 4.15
CA ASP A 116 -36.67 9.04 3.21
C ASP A 116 -36.47 10.51 3.60
N LYS A 117 -37.52 11.15 4.13
CA LYS A 117 -37.47 12.53 4.63
C LYS A 117 -36.51 12.71 5.81
N ASP A 118 -36.28 11.66 6.61
CA ASP A 118 -35.34 11.72 7.73
C ASP A 118 -33.91 11.81 7.23
N TRP A 119 -33.57 11.10 6.15
CA TRP A 119 -32.26 11.14 5.52
C TRP A 119 -31.98 12.47 4.83
N LEU A 120 -32.97 13.00 4.10
CA LEU A 120 -32.91 14.34 3.50
C LEU A 120 -32.68 15.43 4.56
N LEU A 121 -33.42 15.39 5.67
CA LEU A 121 -33.25 16.33 6.77
C LEU A 121 -31.88 16.17 7.42
N MET A 122 -31.40 14.94 7.64
CA MET A 122 -30.07 14.69 8.20
C MET A 122 -28.97 15.28 7.31
N ALA A 123 -29.02 15.01 6.00
CA ALA A 123 -28.05 15.53 5.04
C ALA A 123 -28.04 17.06 5.01
N GLN A 124 -29.22 17.69 5.03
CA GLN A 124 -29.35 19.15 5.08
C GLN A 124 -28.72 19.74 6.34
N LEU A 125 -29.03 19.19 7.52
CA LEU A 125 -28.50 19.66 8.80
C LEU A 125 -26.97 19.50 8.87
N MET A 126 -26.44 18.36 8.43
CA MET A 126 -25.00 18.11 8.43
C MET A 126 -24.26 19.00 7.43
N THR A 127 -24.87 19.29 6.28
CA THR A 127 -24.31 20.20 5.26
C THR A 127 -24.17 21.61 5.80
N GLU A 128 -25.21 22.13 6.43
CA GLU A 128 -25.16 23.48 6.97
C GLU A 128 -24.22 23.56 8.21
N ALA A 129 -24.15 22.50 9.03
CA ALA A 129 -23.18 22.45 10.13
C ALA A 129 -21.73 22.43 9.62
N HIS A 130 -21.44 21.63 8.58
CA HIS A 130 -20.14 21.62 7.93
C HIS A 130 -19.77 22.99 7.37
N ARG A 131 -20.73 23.63 6.68
CA ARG A 131 -20.59 24.98 6.16
C ARG A 131 -20.27 25.97 7.26
N GLU A 132 -21.06 26.00 8.33
CA GLU A 132 -20.83 26.92 9.44
C GLU A 132 -19.51 26.66 10.16
N GLY A 133 -19.06 25.40 10.23
CA GLY A 133 -17.76 25.03 10.79
C GLY A 133 -16.59 25.66 10.03
N ILE A 134 -16.59 25.55 8.70
CA ILE A 134 -15.57 26.19 7.85
C ILE A 134 -15.61 27.71 8.01
N LEU A 135 -16.80 28.31 7.99
CA LEU A 135 -16.94 29.76 8.15
C LEU A 135 -16.49 30.23 9.54
N ALA A 136 -16.74 29.44 10.59
CA ALA A 136 -16.31 29.74 11.96
C ALA A 136 -14.79 29.67 12.11
N GLU A 137 -14.14 28.67 11.52
CA GLU A 137 -12.68 28.56 11.51
C GLU A 137 -12.04 29.76 10.81
N ARG A 138 -12.56 30.16 9.64
CA ARG A 138 -12.08 31.35 8.92
C ARG A 138 -12.23 32.63 9.74
N ARG A 139 -13.37 32.82 10.42
CA ARG A 139 -13.54 33.96 11.34
C ARG A 139 -12.55 33.91 12.51
N ALA A 140 -12.25 32.72 13.03
CA ALA A 140 -11.24 32.54 14.06
C ALA A 140 -9.83 32.87 13.54
N THR A 141 -9.50 32.57 12.28
CA THR A 141 -8.25 32.98 11.65
C THR A 141 -8.13 34.51 11.58
N ILE A 142 -9.19 35.21 11.14
CA ILE A 142 -9.25 36.68 11.10
C ILE A 142 -9.02 37.26 12.51
N SER A 143 -9.72 36.70 13.51
CA SER A 143 -9.58 37.10 14.91
C SER A 143 -8.17 36.85 15.46
N THR A 144 -7.55 35.72 15.10
CA THR A 144 -6.19 35.35 15.53
C THR A 144 -5.16 36.28 14.91
N ASP A 145 -5.25 36.58 13.61
CA ASP A 145 -4.39 37.57 12.95
C ASP A 145 -4.53 38.94 13.61
N ARG A 146 -5.76 39.39 13.90
CA ARG A 146 -6.01 40.65 14.61
C ARG A 146 -5.37 40.69 15.99
N LYS A 147 -5.47 39.61 16.77
CA LYS A 147 -4.94 39.53 18.15
C LYS A 147 -3.43 39.62 18.24
N THR A 148 -2.70 39.46 17.13
CA THR A 148 -1.25 39.70 17.09
C THR A 148 -0.86 41.14 17.46
N LEU A 149 -1.80 42.08 17.38
CA LEU A 149 -1.62 43.49 17.72
C LEU A 149 -1.66 43.81 19.22
N GLY A 150 -1.89 42.82 20.09
CA GLY A 150 -1.97 43.03 21.54
C GLY A 150 -3.06 44.03 21.93
N ASP A 151 -2.71 45.06 22.70
CA ASP A 151 -3.64 46.07 23.22
C ASP A 151 -4.40 46.84 22.13
N SER A 152 -3.87 46.86 20.89
CA SER A 152 -4.52 47.54 19.76
C SER A 152 -5.50 46.65 18.98
N ALA A 153 -5.67 45.39 19.36
CA ALA A 153 -6.54 44.44 18.66
C ALA A 153 -8.01 44.90 18.63
N ASP A 154 -8.51 45.44 19.74
CA ASP A 154 -9.90 45.89 19.87
C ASP A 154 -10.07 47.39 19.54
N SER A 155 -9.40 47.85 18.48
CA SER A 155 -9.42 49.26 18.04
C SER A 155 -9.59 49.39 16.53
N VAL A 156 -9.68 50.63 16.04
CA VAL A 156 -9.66 50.94 14.60
C VAL A 156 -8.41 50.39 13.89
N VAL A 157 -7.29 50.19 14.60
CA VAL A 157 -6.08 49.54 14.07
C VAL A 157 -6.34 48.07 13.79
N GLY A 158 -6.98 47.36 14.73
CA GLY A 158 -7.34 45.96 14.57
C GLY A 158 -8.30 45.71 13.41
N LEU A 159 -9.27 46.61 13.21
CA LEU A 159 -10.24 46.48 12.11
C LEU A 159 -9.55 46.66 10.75
N ARG A 160 -8.62 47.62 10.65
CA ARG A 160 -7.80 47.83 9.45
C ARG A 160 -6.90 46.63 9.16
N ARG A 161 -6.30 46.01 10.18
CA ARG A 161 -5.51 44.78 10.04
C ARG A 161 -6.35 43.62 9.50
N SER A 162 -7.52 43.36 10.09
CA SER A 162 -8.43 42.29 9.61
C SER A 162 -8.89 42.53 8.17
N ALA A 163 -9.23 43.77 7.80
CA ALA A 163 -9.63 44.11 6.43
C ALA A 163 -8.52 43.83 5.41
N ARG A 164 -7.27 44.13 5.76
CA ARG A 164 -6.12 43.86 4.88
C ARG A 164 -5.80 42.38 4.76
N PHE A 165 -5.85 41.64 5.86
CA PHE A 165 -5.68 40.19 5.86
C PHE A 165 -6.66 39.54 4.87
N VAL A 166 -7.93 39.93 4.97
CA VAL A 166 -9.01 39.50 4.07
C VAL A 166 -8.87 40.00 2.63
N LEU A 167 -8.07 41.04 2.38
CA LEU A 167 -7.76 41.53 1.03
C LEU A 167 -6.41 41.02 0.48
N ASP A 168 -5.69 40.18 1.24
CA ASP A 168 -4.35 39.68 0.90
C ASP A 168 -3.34 40.81 0.69
N MET A 169 -3.43 41.82 1.56
CA MET A 169 -2.61 43.03 1.47
C MET A 169 -1.49 43.02 2.52
N ASP A 170 -0.32 42.58 2.09
CA ASP A 170 0.91 42.70 2.88
C ASP A 170 1.45 44.14 2.86
N LEU A 171 1.97 44.58 4.02
CA LEU A 171 2.78 45.79 4.07
C LEU A 171 4.21 45.42 3.71
N ILE A 172 4.75 46.09 2.72
CA ILE A 172 6.19 46.12 2.47
C ILE A 172 6.80 47.16 3.43
N ASP A 173 7.98 46.86 3.97
CA ASP A 173 8.71 47.76 4.85
C ASP A 173 8.83 49.18 4.26
N GLY A 174 8.38 50.18 5.02
CA GLY A 174 8.42 51.59 4.63
C GLY A 174 7.19 52.13 3.89
N GLN A 175 6.16 51.32 3.63
CA GLN A 175 4.88 51.83 3.12
C GLN A 175 3.96 52.35 4.23
N GLU A 176 3.26 53.46 3.96
CA GLU A 176 2.19 53.97 4.83
C GLU A 176 1.00 53.01 4.82
N GLU A 177 0.39 52.84 6.00
CA GLU A 177 -0.78 52.00 6.16
C GLU A 177 -1.98 52.58 5.35
N PRO A 178 -2.67 51.77 4.54
CA PRO A 178 -3.79 52.24 3.74
C PRO A 178 -4.90 52.83 4.63
N SER A 179 -5.50 53.93 4.17
CA SER A 179 -6.63 54.56 4.86
C SER A 179 -7.84 53.61 4.91
N TRP A 180 -8.69 53.79 5.93
CA TRP A 180 -9.93 53.02 6.04
C TRP A 180 -10.83 53.19 4.80
N SER A 181 -10.92 54.40 4.26
CA SER A 181 -11.67 54.67 3.02
C SER A 181 -11.14 53.89 1.81
N SER A 182 -9.81 53.71 1.70
CA SER A 182 -9.21 52.90 0.63
C SER A 182 -9.48 51.40 0.82
N LEU A 183 -9.48 50.92 2.07
CA LEU A 183 -9.81 49.53 2.39
C LEU A 183 -11.30 49.24 2.11
N LEU A 184 -12.19 50.15 2.50
CA LEU A 184 -13.62 50.04 2.17
C LEU A 184 -13.87 50.02 0.66
N ALA A 185 -13.17 50.84 -0.12
CA ALA A 185 -13.30 50.84 -1.58
C ALA A 185 -12.93 49.48 -2.19
N ARG A 186 -11.85 48.86 -1.71
CA ARG A 186 -11.41 47.52 -2.15
C ARG A 186 -12.33 46.41 -1.68
N LEU A 187 -12.80 46.48 -0.42
CA LEU A 187 -13.82 45.56 0.09
C LEU A 187 -15.12 45.65 -0.71
N GLY A 188 -15.44 46.81 -1.29
CA GLY A 188 -16.61 47.01 -2.14
C GLY A 188 -16.59 46.27 -3.47
N GLU A 189 -15.46 45.68 -3.87
CA GLU A 189 -15.42 44.72 -4.98
C GLU A 189 -16.09 43.38 -4.63
N TYR A 190 -16.16 43.05 -3.33
CA TYR A 190 -16.64 41.77 -2.82
C TYR A 190 -17.90 41.88 -1.94
N LEU A 191 -18.21 43.07 -1.42
CA LEU A 191 -19.28 43.33 -0.47
C LEU A 191 -20.37 44.25 -1.01
N GLN A 192 -21.58 44.08 -0.50
CA GLN A 192 -22.71 44.95 -0.81
C GLN A 192 -22.62 46.30 -0.07
N PRO A 193 -23.20 47.39 -0.60
CA PRO A 193 -23.15 48.71 0.03
C PRO A 193 -23.62 48.74 1.50
N ALA A 194 -24.67 47.98 1.83
CA ALA A 194 -25.16 47.88 3.20
C ALA A 194 -24.15 47.22 4.16
N GLN A 195 -23.34 46.28 3.68
CA GLN A 195 -22.31 45.61 4.49
C GLN A 195 -21.11 46.53 4.72
N LEU A 196 -20.73 47.30 3.70
CA LEU A 196 -19.71 48.35 3.83
C LEU A 196 -20.15 49.41 4.83
N GLU A 197 -21.42 49.82 4.80
CA GLU A 197 -21.97 50.78 5.76
C GLU A 197 -21.91 50.25 7.20
N ILE A 198 -22.18 48.96 7.42
CA ILE A 198 -22.04 48.34 8.75
C ILE A 198 -20.58 48.36 9.21
N LEU A 199 -19.63 48.01 8.34
CA LEU A 199 -18.21 48.08 8.67
C LEU A 199 -17.75 49.51 8.97
N ASP A 200 -18.23 50.50 8.22
CA ASP A 200 -17.87 51.91 8.41
C ASP A 200 -18.45 52.49 9.70
N ARG A 201 -19.69 52.13 10.03
CA ARG A 201 -20.29 52.44 11.33
C ARG A 201 -19.54 51.78 12.48
N TYR A 202 -19.11 50.53 12.32
CA TYR A 202 -18.33 49.84 13.35
C TYR A 202 -16.95 50.47 13.53
N HIS A 203 -16.28 50.83 12.44
CA HIS A 203 -15.02 51.60 12.49
C HIS A 203 -15.20 52.92 13.26
N SER A 204 -16.28 53.65 12.96
CA SER A 204 -16.60 54.90 13.66
C SER A 204 -16.89 54.68 15.15
N GLN A 205 -17.61 53.59 15.49
CA GLN A 205 -17.89 53.20 16.87
C GLN A 205 -16.61 52.88 17.66
N LEU A 206 -15.63 52.22 17.04
CA LEU A 206 -14.33 51.93 17.66
C LEU A 206 -13.47 53.19 17.87
N GLY A 207 -13.72 54.26 17.10
CA GLY A 207 -12.99 55.52 17.17
C GLY A 207 -13.55 56.53 18.18
N ASP A 208 -14.80 56.38 18.63
CA ASP A 208 -15.47 57.28 19.58
C ASP A 208 -15.77 56.55 20.91
N PRO A 209 -15.07 56.90 22.01
CA PRO A 209 -15.29 56.31 23.33
C PRO A 209 -16.72 56.48 23.89
N ASN A 210 -17.49 57.45 23.38
CA ASN A 210 -18.85 57.74 23.83
C ASN A 210 -19.93 57.16 22.91
N ALA A 211 -19.56 56.48 21.83
CA ALA A 211 -20.52 55.87 20.92
C ALA A 211 -21.28 54.71 21.57
N ALA A 212 -22.56 54.57 21.25
CA ALA A 212 -23.35 53.42 21.66
C ALA A 212 -22.77 52.13 21.03
N GLN A 213 -22.42 51.15 21.87
CA GLN A 213 -21.93 49.85 21.42
C GLN A 213 -23.08 48.99 20.87
N MET A 214 -23.42 49.21 19.60
CA MET A 214 -24.52 48.50 18.94
C MET A 214 -24.02 47.36 18.04
N LEU A 215 -22.76 47.43 17.60
CA LEU A 215 -22.10 46.42 16.76
C LEU A 215 -20.93 45.80 17.51
N GLY A 216 -20.70 44.50 17.30
CA GLY A 216 -19.59 43.76 17.90
C GLY A 216 -18.61 43.19 16.88
N TRP A 217 -17.49 42.65 17.37
CA TRP A 217 -16.49 41.99 16.52
C TRP A 217 -17.04 40.81 15.73
N SER A 218 -18.03 40.10 16.27
CA SER A 218 -18.72 39.03 15.56
C SER A 218 -19.41 39.50 14.28
N ASP A 219 -19.89 40.75 14.25
CA ASP A 219 -20.55 41.32 13.06
C ASP A 219 -19.51 41.70 12.01
N ALA A 220 -18.41 42.33 12.43
CA ALA A 220 -17.30 42.69 11.56
C ALA A 220 -16.62 41.45 10.96
N ASP A 221 -16.30 40.45 11.78
CA ASP A 221 -15.64 39.21 11.36
C ASP A 221 -16.51 38.42 10.38
N ARG A 222 -17.85 38.42 10.55
CA ARG A 222 -18.78 37.80 9.59
C ARG A 222 -18.77 38.50 8.23
N ILE A 223 -18.74 39.83 8.20
CA ILE A 223 -18.71 40.59 6.95
C ILE A 223 -17.34 40.47 6.26
N LEU A 224 -16.25 40.50 7.03
CA LEU A 224 -14.90 40.32 6.51
C LEU A 224 -14.67 38.90 6.00
N GLU A 225 -15.17 37.86 6.69
CA GLU A 225 -15.13 36.49 6.17
C GLU A 225 -15.87 36.37 4.84
N LEU A 226 -17.03 37.01 4.69
CA LEU A 226 -17.75 37.02 3.43
C LEU A 226 -16.92 37.63 2.30
N ALA A 227 -16.25 38.76 2.55
CA ALA A 227 -15.35 39.36 1.56
C ALA A 227 -14.21 38.41 1.19
N TRP A 228 -13.61 37.76 2.19
CA TRP A 228 -12.52 36.79 1.99
C TRP A 228 -12.98 35.62 1.12
N ARG A 229 -14.17 35.08 1.42
CA ARG A 229 -14.77 33.96 0.68
C ARG A 229 -15.05 34.33 -0.77
N GLN A 230 -15.60 35.52 -1.01
CA GLN A 230 -15.89 36.01 -2.37
C GLN A 230 -14.60 36.25 -3.17
N ARG A 231 -13.55 36.78 -2.53
CA ARG A 231 -12.24 37.00 -3.16
C ARG A 231 -11.60 35.69 -3.62
N GLU A 232 -11.68 34.63 -2.81
CA GLU A 232 -11.09 33.32 -3.13
C GLU A 232 -11.95 32.46 -4.06
N GLY A 233 -13.21 32.86 -4.33
CA GLY A 233 -14.15 32.01 -5.06
C GLY A 233 -14.43 30.70 -4.32
N LEU A 234 -14.37 30.70 -2.99
CA LEU A 234 -14.50 29.48 -2.19
C LEU A 234 -15.94 28.94 -2.25
N GLU A 235 -16.11 27.80 -2.91
CA GLU A 235 -17.32 27.00 -2.90
C GLU A 235 -17.26 25.94 -1.79
N ILE A 236 -18.15 26.03 -0.81
CA ILE A 236 -18.27 25.03 0.25
C ILE A 236 -19.24 23.95 -0.23
N GLN A 237 -18.70 22.79 -0.60
CA GLN A 237 -19.50 21.65 -1.05
C GLN A 237 -20.18 20.96 0.13
N ALA A 238 -21.23 20.20 -0.17
CA ALA A 238 -21.85 19.36 0.84
C ALA A 238 -20.86 18.26 1.26
N PRO A 239 -20.79 17.91 2.55
CA PRO A 239 -19.99 16.79 3.00
C PRO A 239 -20.57 15.50 2.41
N GLU A 240 -19.82 14.86 1.52
CA GLU A 240 -20.20 13.58 0.93
C GLU A 240 -19.59 12.42 1.73
N LEU A 241 -20.44 11.51 2.19
CA LEU A 241 -20.02 10.22 2.73
C LEU A 241 -20.43 9.12 1.75
N ILE A 242 -19.45 8.58 1.03
CA ILE A 242 -19.66 7.47 0.10
C ILE A 242 -19.22 6.18 0.80
N ASP A 243 -20.20 5.33 1.14
CA ASP A 243 -19.96 3.99 1.68
C ASP A 243 -20.28 2.92 0.63
N TRP A 244 -19.26 2.18 0.22
CA TRP A 244 -19.39 1.07 -0.72
C TRP A 244 -19.68 -0.22 0.05
N ARG A 245 -20.96 -0.61 0.12
CA ARG A 245 -21.37 -1.78 0.90
C ARG A 245 -20.86 -3.09 0.32
N ASN A 246 -21.17 -3.34 -0.95
CA ASN A 246 -20.62 -4.46 -1.71
C ASN A 246 -20.68 -4.15 -3.22
N ALA A 247 -19.84 -4.82 -3.98
CA ALA A 247 -19.81 -4.76 -5.43
C ALA A 247 -19.93 -6.18 -6.00
N TYR A 248 -20.93 -6.38 -6.86
CA TYR A 248 -21.23 -7.66 -7.47
C TYR A 248 -20.80 -7.67 -8.93
N ALA A 249 -20.04 -8.69 -9.32
CA ALA A 249 -19.73 -8.98 -10.71
C ALA A 249 -20.35 -10.32 -11.13
N HIS A 250 -20.54 -10.48 -12.43
CA HIS A 250 -21.01 -11.73 -13.03
C HIS A 250 -20.11 -12.09 -14.20
N GLU A 251 -19.92 -13.39 -14.43
CA GLU A 251 -19.04 -13.89 -15.51
C GLU A 251 -19.57 -13.52 -16.90
N ASP A 252 -20.89 -13.63 -17.13
CA ASP A 252 -21.54 -13.14 -18.35
C ASP A 252 -22.72 -12.22 -18.02
N ALA A 253 -22.55 -10.94 -18.34
CA ALA A 253 -23.57 -9.90 -18.21
C ALA A 253 -24.83 -10.17 -19.08
N ARG A 254 -24.72 -10.99 -20.13
CA ARG A 254 -25.81 -11.30 -21.07
C ARG A 254 -26.76 -12.38 -20.56
N GLU A 255 -26.32 -13.20 -19.61
CA GLU A 255 -27.09 -14.32 -19.08
C GLU A 255 -28.04 -13.90 -17.95
N LEU A 256 -27.97 -12.65 -17.50
CA LEU A 256 -28.81 -12.13 -16.43
C LEU A 256 -30.12 -11.54 -16.93
N THR A 257 -31.22 -12.22 -16.64
CA THR A 257 -32.57 -11.64 -16.63
C THR A 257 -33.02 -11.42 -15.20
N VAL A 258 -33.00 -10.17 -14.72
CA VAL A 258 -33.64 -9.83 -13.44
C VAL A 258 -34.99 -9.20 -13.76
N ASP A 259 -36.05 -9.80 -13.21
CA ASP A 259 -37.42 -9.29 -13.30
C ASP A 259 -37.55 -8.01 -12.45
N SER A 260 -37.26 -6.87 -13.07
CA SER A 260 -37.36 -5.55 -12.47
C SER A 260 -38.67 -4.83 -12.84
N GLY A 261 -39.61 -5.53 -13.49
CA GLY A 261 -40.81 -4.89 -14.05
C GLY A 261 -40.51 -3.89 -15.17
N SER A 262 -39.31 -3.91 -15.74
CA SER A 262 -38.90 -3.14 -16.92
C SER A 262 -38.33 -4.09 -17.98
N ASP A 263 -38.62 -3.83 -19.26
CA ASP A 263 -38.18 -4.65 -20.42
C ASP A 263 -36.65 -4.66 -20.63
N THR A 264 -35.86 -4.04 -19.76
CA THR A 264 -34.39 -4.06 -19.83
C THR A 264 -33.83 -4.96 -18.72
N PRO A 265 -33.12 -6.05 -19.04
CA PRO A 265 -32.42 -6.83 -18.03
C PRO A 265 -31.37 -5.95 -17.33
N ARG A 266 -31.43 -5.84 -16.00
CA ARG A 266 -30.50 -5.08 -15.16
C ARG A 266 -30.17 -5.89 -13.92
N TRP A 267 -28.90 -6.07 -13.57
CA TRP A 267 -28.50 -6.65 -12.27
C TRP A 267 -28.04 -5.56 -11.29
N LYS A 268 -28.06 -5.86 -10.00
CA LYS A 268 -27.53 -4.94 -8.97
C LYS A 268 -26.00 -5.02 -8.96
N THR A 269 -25.33 -4.05 -9.57
CA THR A 269 -23.85 -3.94 -9.54
C THR A 269 -23.33 -3.53 -8.15
N PHE A 270 -24.11 -2.74 -7.41
CA PHE A 270 -23.80 -2.26 -6.07
C PHE A 270 -25.00 -2.46 -5.14
N GLY A 271 -24.78 -2.71 -3.84
CA GLY A 271 -25.86 -2.62 -2.84
C GLY A 271 -25.97 -3.76 -1.82
N GLN A 272 -27.07 -3.76 -1.05
CA GLN A 272 -27.34 -4.64 0.11
C GLN A 272 -27.54 -6.13 -0.25
N LEU A 273 -27.34 -6.96 0.79
CA LEU A 273 -27.64 -8.40 0.95
C LEU A 273 -28.18 -9.15 -0.27
N LEU A 274 -27.51 -10.26 -0.61
CA LEU A 274 -28.19 -11.40 -1.22
C LEU A 274 -29.16 -11.99 -0.16
N PRO A 275 -30.47 -12.16 -0.47
CA PRO A 275 -31.48 -12.62 0.49
C PRO A 275 -31.17 -13.97 1.16
N ASP A 276 -30.36 -14.80 0.50
CA ASP A 276 -30.06 -16.19 0.90
C ASP A 276 -28.60 -16.38 1.36
N ALA A 277 -27.86 -15.31 1.65
CA ALA A 277 -26.45 -15.42 2.03
C ALA A 277 -26.29 -16.06 3.43
N SER A 278 -25.60 -17.20 3.48
CA SER A 278 -25.21 -17.88 4.74
C SER A 278 -23.73 -17.60 5.07
N PRO A 279 -23.36 -17.40 6.35
CA PRO A 279 -21.96 -17.32 6.78
C PRO A 279 -21.11 -18.55 6.42
N ASP A 280 -21.76 -19.70 6.18
CA ASP A 280 -21.09 -20.97 5.89
C ASP A 280 -20.68 -21.12 4.41
N GLU A 281 -21.29 -20.35 3.51
CA GLU A 281 -21.04 -20.41 2.07
C GLU A 281 -20.36 -19.14 1.59
N VAL A 282 -19.03 -19.11 1.66
CA VAL A 282 -18.23 -17.95 1.21
C VAL A 282 -18.27 -17.85 -0.32
N PRO A 283 -18.80 -16.76 -0.89
CA PRO A 283 -18.84 -16.60 -2.34
C PRO A 283 -17.44 -16.43 -2.91
N ALA A 284 -17.25 -16.92 -4.13
CA ALA A 284 -15.99 -16.76 -4.85
C ALA A 284 -15.64 -15.27 -5.03
N PRO A 285 -14.34 -14.90 -4.99
CA PRO A 285 -13.91 -13.55 -5.31
C PRO A 285 -14.23 -13.15 -6.75
N LEU A 286 -14.76 -11.95 -6.92
CA LEU A 286 -15.28 -11.45 -8.20
C LEU A 286 -14.49 -10.25 -8.74
N LEU A 287 -13.79 -9.54 -7.86
CA LEU A 287 -13.04 -8.33 -8.20
C LEU A 287 -11.56 -8.57 -7.96
N GLY A 288 -10.73 -8.04 -8.84
CA GLY A 288 -9.30 -8.22 -8.75
C GLY A 288 -8.55 -7.62 -9.94
N THR A 289 -7.25 -7.88 -9.96
CA THR A 289 -6.36 -7.55 -11.08
C THR A 289 -5.60 -8.80 -11.51
N ALA A 290 -5.21 -8.85 -12.77
CA ALA A 290 -4.48 -9.97 -13.34
C ALA A 290 -3.26 -9.48 -14.13
N LEU A 291 -2.17 -10.20 -13.98
CA LEU A 291 -0.88 -9.94 -14.56
C LEU A 291 -0.43 -11.16 -15.35
N ARG A 292 -0.03 -10.96 -16.60
CA ARG A 292 0.48 -12.02 -17.47
C ARG A 292 1.91 -11.73 -17.85
N SER A 293 2.80 -12.69 -17.62
CA SER A 293 4.23 -12.50 -17.92
C SER A 293 4.93 -13.82 -18.25
N PRO A 294 5.85 -13.85 -19.22
CA PRO A 294 6.67 -15.03 -19.50
C PRO A 294 7.56 -15.46 -18.32
N ILE A 295 7.93 -14.53 -17.43
CA ILE A 295 8.76 -14.85 -16.25
C ILE A 295 8.03 -15.75 -15.25
N LEU A 296 6.69 -15.79 -15.32
CA LEU A 296 5.86 -16.65 -14.48
C LEU A 296 5.83 -18.10 -14.97
N ALA A 297 6.40 -18.42 -16.15
CA ALA A 297 6.40 -19.75 -16.76
C ALA A 297 7.41 -20.70 -16.08
N MET A 298 7.19 -20.96 -14.79
CA MET A 298 8.02 -21.81 -13.94
C MET A 298 7.43 -23.23 -13.85
N GLY A 299 8.16 -24.19 -14.41
CA GLY A 299 7.66 -25.55 -14.66
C GLY A 299 7.88 -26.54 -13.52
N SER A 300 8.91 -26.36 -12.69
CA SER A 300 9.25 -27.28 -11.59
C SER A 300 10.12 -26.62 -10.53
N GLY A 301 10.45 -27.36 -9.48
CA GLY A 301 11.27 -26.88 -8.36
C GLY A 301 10.46 -26.10 -7.31
N VAL A 302 11.16 -25.67 -6.27
CA VAL A 302 10.61 -24.74 -5.28
C VAL A 302 10.66 -23.35 -5.88
N ARG A 303 9.49 -22.75 -6.06
CA ARG A 303 9.29 -21.48 -6.77
C ARG A 303 8.90 -20.39 -5.80
N ARG A 304 9.50 -19.23 -5.96
CA ARG A 304 9.18 -18.01 -5.22
C ARG A 304 8.92 -16.88 -6.22
N ILE A 305 7.88 -16.09 -5.95
CA ILE A 305 7.55 -14.87 -6.68
C ILE A 305 7.50 -13.72 -5.68
N ASP A 306 8.39 -12.74 -5.83
CA ASP A 306 8.29 -11.47 -5.14
C ASP A 306 7.57 -10.49 -6.08
N LEU A 307 6.31 -10.18 -5.76
CA LEU A 307 5.49 -9.21 -6.49
C LEU A 307 5.49 -7.89 -5.75
N THR A 308 6.14 -6.86 -6.31
CA THR A 308 6.16 -5.52 -5.72
C THR A 308 5.36 -4.54 -6.57
N LEU A 309 4.34 -3.96 -5.96
CA LEU A 309 3.46 -2.95 -6.54
C LEU A 309 3.86 -1.59 -5.98
N GLY A 310 4.15 -0.63 -6.85
CA GLY A 310 4.41 0.77 -6.49
C GLY A 310 3.23 1.65 -6.89
N PHE A 311 2.83 2.55 -6.00
CA PHE A 311 1.64 3.37 -6.16
C PHE A 311 1.99 4.87 -6.17
N GLU A 312 1.06 5.68 -6.68
CA GLU A 312 1.08 7.12 -6.45
C GLU A 312 0.80 7.43 -4.97
N VAL A 313 1.32 8.56 -4.46
CA VAL A 313 1.09 8.99 -3.07
C VAL A 313 -0.37 9.35 -2.82
N GLU A 314 -1.01 10.00 -3.79
CA GLU A 314 -2.42 10.36 -3.70
C GLU A 314 -3.30 9.11 -3.63
N GLY A 315 -4.15 9.03 -2.61
CA GLY A 315 -5.05 7.89 -2.39
C GLY A 315 -4.43 6.69 -1.68
N PHE A 316 -3.12 6.68 -1.41
CA PHE A 316 -2.47 5.60 -0.66
C PHE A 316 -2.61 5.79 0.86
N ASP A 317 -3.25 4.84 1.54
CA ASP A 317 -3.38 4.80 3.00
C ASP A 317 -2.73 3.52 3.54
N LEU A 318 -1.51 3.66 4.07
CA LEU A 318 -0.70 2.54 4.54
C LEU A 318 -1.44 1.71 5.60
N ALA A 319 -1.99 2.35 6.63
CA ALA A 319 -2.64 1.65 7.74
C ALA A 319 -3.88 0.87 7.27
N ARG A 320 -4.62 1.43 6.31
CA ARG A 320 -5.79 0.78 5.73
C ARG A 320 -5.43 -0.42 4.86
N ILE A 321 -4.33 -0.33 4.10
CA ILE A 321 -3.82 -1.43 3.27
C ILE A 321 -3.31 -2.56 4.17
N GLU A 322 -2.48 -2.24 5.17
CA GLU A 322 -1.94 -3.22 6.13
C GLU A 322 -3.07 -3.97 6.84
N ALA A 323 -4.07 -3.26 7.36
CA ALA A 323 -5.23 -3.87 7.99
C ALA A 323 -6.01 -4.81 7.03
N ALA A 324 -6.12 -4.46 5.74
CA ALA A 324 -6.78 -5.31 4.76
C ALA A 324 -5.95 -6.56 4.42
N VAL A 325 -4.63 -6.42 4.28
CA VAL A 325 -3.72 -7.55 4.01
C VAL A 325 -3.69 -8.52 5.21
N GLU A 326 -3.63 -8.00 6.43
CA GLU A 326 -3.70 -8.80 7.67
C GLU A 326 -5.04 -9.53 7.82
N ALA A 327 -6.13 -8.92 7.38
CA ALA A 327 -7.45 -9.55 7.29
C ALA A 327 -7.56 -10.60 6.15
N ARG A 328 -6.46 -10.91 5.46
CA ARG A 328 -6.41 -11.82 4.29
C ARG A 328 -7.36 -11.40 3.18
N ALA A 329 -7.49 -10.09 2.94
CA ALA A 329 -8.35 -9.56 1.89
C ALA A 329 -7.96 -10.01 0.48
N LEU A 330 -6.70 -10.43 0.26
CA LEU A 330 -6.20 -10.84 -1.05
C LEU A 330 -6.17 -12.38 -1.16
N GLN A 331 -6.75 -12.89 -2.23
CA GLN A 331 -6.54 -14.25 -2.74
C GLN A 331 -5.63 -14.14 -3.96
N VAL A 332 -4.49 -14.82 -3.91
CA VAL A 332 -3.53 -14.79 -5.01
C VAL A 332 -3.59 -16.13 -5.73
N GLU A 333 -3.80 -16.12 -7.03
CA GLU A 333 -3.89 -17.35 -7.82
C GLU A 333 -3.01 -17.27 -9.07
N ILE A 334 -2.40 -18.38 -9.42
CA ILE A 334 -1.60 -18.54 -10.64
C ILE A 334 -2.27 -19.57 -11.56
N SER A 335 -2.23 -19.31 -12.87
CA SER A 335 -2.77 -20.27 -13.84
C SER A 335 -1.84 -21.45 -14.06
N THR A 336 -2.44 -22.62 -14.21
CA THR A 336 -1.81 -23.86 -14.70
C THR A 336 -2.62 -24.37 -15.90
N GLU A 337 -2.14 -25.41 -16.60
CA GLU A 337 -2.94 -26.01 -17.67
C GLU A 337 -4.28 -26.58 -17.18
N LYS A 338 -4.34 -27.01 -15.91
CA LYS A 338 -5.52 -27.67 -15.31
C LYS A 338 -6.52 -26.67 -14.72
N GLY A 339 -6.09 -25.48 -14.35
CA GLY A 339 -6.92 -24.49 -13.67
C GLY A 339 -6.10 -23.49 -12.85
N TRP A 340 -6.78 -22.75 -11.98
CA TRP A 340 -6.17 -21.82 -11.05
C TRP A 340 -5.66 -22.55 -9.81
N VAL A 341 -4.46 -22.18 -9.35
CA VAL A 341 -3.89 -22.64 -8.09
C VAL A 341 -3.69 -21.43 -7.19
N GLU A 342 -4.21 -21.51 -5.97
CA GLU A 342 -4.01 -20.49 -4.95
C GLU A 342 -2.59 -20.54 -4.39
N LEU A 343 -1.95 -19.39 -4.28
CA LEU A 343 -0.64 -19.20 -3.68
C LEU A 343 -0.80 -18.38 -2.40
N ASP A 344 -0.31 -18.94 -1.30
CA ASP A 344 -0.24 -18.20 -0.04
C ASP A 344 0.98 -17.26 -0.02
N PHE A 345 0.83 -16.13 0.68
CA PHE A 345 1.95 -15.29 1.12
C PHE A 345 2.00 -15.31 2.65
N GLU A 346 3.12 -15.76 3.21
CA GLU A 346 3.34 -15.74 4.66
C GLU A 346 3.86 -14.38 5.14
N THR A 347 4.59 -13.69 4.27
CA THR A 347 5.24 -12.41 4.55
C THR A 347 4.86 -11.39 3.49
N TYR A 348 4.58 -10.18 3.94
CA TYR A 348 4.40 -9.01 3.09
C TYR A 348 5.25 -7.86 3.64
N GLN A 349 5.57 -6.91 2.78
CA GLN A 349 6.22 -5.65 3.15
C GLN A 349 5.43 -4.51 2.53
N SER A 350 5.35 -3.41 3.25
CA SER A 350 4.65 -2.20 2.83
C SER A 350 5.48 -0.97 3.19
N GLY A 351 5.24 0.13 2.48
CA GLY A 351 5.96 1.37 2.68
C GLY A 351 5.14 2.58 2.29
N ASP A 352 5.32 3.69 3.02
CA ASP A 352 4.62 4.96 2.79
C ASP A 352 5.28 5.82 1.69
N GLY A 353 6.34 5.31 1.05
CA GLY A 353 7.05 5.99 -0.04
C GLY A 353 8.25 6.79 0.40
N LYS A 354 8.49 6.93 1.71
CA LYS A 354 9.65 7.64 2.26
C LYS A 354 10.94 6.83 2.15
N PRO A 355 12.12 7.47 2.23
CA PRO A 355 13.39 6.77 2.15
C PRO A 355 13.48 5.62 3.16
N GLY A 356 13.84 4.42 2.69
CA GLY A 356 13.93 3.21 3.51
C GLY A 356 12.62 2.42 3.63
N ALA A 357 11.50 2.96 3.15
CA ALA A 357 10.19 2.31 3.12
C ALA A 357 9.42 2.72 1.85
N ASP A 358 10.04 2.55 0.68
CA ASP A 358 9.50 2.89 -0.63
C ASP A 358 9.68 1.76 -1.65
N TYR A 359 9.05 1.92 -2.81
CA TYR A 359 9.13 0.97 -3.92
C TYR A 359 10.58 0.61 -4.29
N ALA A 360 11.46 1.61 -4.43
CA ALA A 360 12.85 1.39 -4.81
C ALA A 360 13.61 0.55 -3.77
N THR A 361 13.39 0.82 -2.47
CA THR A 361 13.99 0.04 -1.38
C THR A 361 13.51 -1.41 -1.41
N LEU A 362 12.20 -1.65 -1.60
CA LEU A 362 11.64 -3.00 -1.60
C LEU A 362 12.15 -3.86 -2.78
N ILE A 363 12.44 -3.25 -3.93
CA ILE A 363 13.04 -3.96 -5.07
C ILE A 363 14.58 -4.02 -5.01
N GLY A 364 15.21 -3.40 -3.99
CA GLY A 364 16.67 -3.28 -3.90
C GLY A 364 17.30 -2.38 -4.98
N GLY A 365 16.51 -1.46 -5.55
CA GLY A 365 16.90 -0.54 -6.61
C GLY A 365 17.43 0.79 -6.09
N LYS A 366 17.83 1.66 -7.03
CA LYS A 366 18.21 3.05 -6.70
C LYS A 366 16.96 3.93 -6.65
N ARG A 367 16.80 4.66 -5.55
CA ARG A 367 15.74 5.65 -5.35
C ARG A 367 16.07 6.95 -6.10
N ASP A 368 15.06 7.53 -6.74
CA ASP A 368 15.13 8.93 -7.20
C ASP A 368 14.92 9.85 -5.98
N PRO A 369 15.84 10.78 -5.67
CA PRO A 369 15.75 11.62 -4.47
C PRO A 369 14.41 12.36 -4.31
N ASP A 370 13.78 12.74 -5.42
CA ASP A 370 12.60 13.61 -5.44
C ASP A 370 11.28 12.84 -5.64
N GLU A 371 11.30 11.50 -5.53
CA GLU A 371 10.12 10.67 -5.74
C GLU A 371 9.76 9.83 -4.51
N ASP A 372 8.65 10.20 -3.84
CA ASP A 372 7.99 9.32 -2.87
C ASP A 372 7.10 8.34 -3.62
N ARG A 373 7.36 7.04 -3.44
CA ARG A 373 6.59 5.97 -4.10
C ARG A 373 6.19 4.88 -3.12
N PRO A 374 5.00 4.98 -2.51
CA PRO A 374 4.46 3.94 -1.64
C PRO A 374 4.40 2.59 -2.34
N ALA A 375 4.49 1.51 -1.56
CA ALA A 375 4.58 0.17 -2.14
C ALA A 375 3.98 -0.93 -1.26
N LEU A 376 3.60 -2.02 -1.92
CA LEU A 376 3.21 -3.29 -1.32
C LEU A 376 3.98 -4.41 -2.03
N SER A 377 4.71 -5.22 -1.26
CA SER A 377 5.43 -6.38 -1.74
C SER A 377 4.86 -7.66 -1.12
N LEU A 378 4.56 -8.64 -1.96
CA LEU A 378 4.03 -9.94 -1.57
C LEU A 378 5.04 -11.03 -1.92
N GLU A 379 5.44 -11.84 -0.95
CA GLU A 379 6.28 -13.02 -1.18
C GLU A 379 5.41 -14.27 -1.30
N LEU A 380 5.28 -14.78 -2.53
CA LEU A 380 4.47 -15.94 -2.86
C LEU A 380 5.36 -17.17 -3.01
N ARG A 381 4.90 -18.32 -2.53
CA ARG A 381 5.66 -19.58 -2.59
C ARG A 381 4.83 -20.71 -3.20
N ALA A 382 5.50 -21.55 -3.99
CA ALA A 382 4.96 -22.81 -4.48
C ALA A 382 6.00 -23.91 -4.34
N ASP A 383 5.62 -25.01 -3.70
CA ASP A 383 6.48 -26.18 -3.54
C ASP A 383 6.59 -27.00 -4.85
N GLU A 384 7.40 -28.07 -4.83
CA GLU A 384 7.61 -28.94 -6.00
C GLU A 384 6.36 -29.73 -6.43
N THR A 385 5.33 -29.83 -5.58
CA THR A 385 4.10 -30.61 -5.85
C THR A 385 3.07 -29.82 -6.63
N VAL A 386 3.14 -28.48 -6.61
CA VAL A 386 2.26 -27.62 -7.39
C VAL A 386 2.54 -27.83 -8.88
N ASP A 387 1.48 -27.92 -9.69
CA ASP A 387 1.62 -28.10 -11.15
C ASP A 387 2.44 -26.96 -11.79
N ALA A 388 3.01 -27.23 -12.97
CA ALA A 388 3.73 -26.24 -13.76
C ALA A 388 2.85 -25.01 -14.05
N PHE A 389 3.42 -23.82 -13.89
CA PHE A 389 2.73 -22.58 -14.21
C PHE A 389 2.64 -22.43 -15.71
N ALA A 390 1.41 -22.31 -16.21
CA ALA A 390 1.10 -22.36 -17.63
C ALA A 390 -0.16 -21.53 -17.94
N PRO A 391 -0.32 -21.03 -19.17
CA PRO A 391 -1.61 -20.47 -19.58
C PRO A 391 -2.72 -21.52 -19.44
N LEU A 392 -3.93 -21.08 -19.11
CA LEU A 392 -5.09 -21.97 -19.02
C LEU A 392 -5.30 -22.68 -20.35
N LYS A 393 -5.54 -24.00 -20.31
CA LYS A 393 -5.78 -24.79 -21.51
C LYS A 393 -7.00 -24.27 -22.26
N GLY A 394 -6.84 -23.96 -23.55
CA GLY A 394 -7.92 -23.46 -24.41
C GLY A 394 -8.17 -21.96 -24.35
N SER A 395 -7.46 -21.20 -23.50
CA SER A 395 -7.59 -19.73 -23.40
C SER A 395 -7.04 -18.97 -24.61
N GLY A 396 -6.16 -19.59 -25.41
CA GLY A 396 -5.41 -18.92 -26.47
C GLY A 396 -4.28 -18.01 -25.94
N GLU A 397 -4.05 -18.01 -24.62
CA GLU A 397 -3.01 -17.22 -23.97
C GLU A 397 -1.64 -17.88 -24.12
N ARG A 398 -0.59 -17.04 -24.15
CA ARG A 398 0.78 -17.51 -24.37
C ARG A 398 1.56 -17.74 -23.08
N TRP A 399 1.21 -17.04 -22.01
CA TRP A 399 1.96 -17.02 -20.76
C TRP A 399 1.03 -17.21 -19.56
N PRO A 400 1.55 -17.70 -18.42
CA PRO A 400 0.76 -17.83 -17.20
C PRO A 400 0.26 -16.47 -16.73
N THR A 401 -0.90 -16.50 -16.07
CA THR A 401 -1.57 -15.35 -15.49
C THR A 401 -1.56 -15.49 -13.97
N LEU A 402 -1.03 -14.50 -13.26
CA LEU A 402 -1.14 -14.31 -11.81
C LEU A 402 -2.27 -13.32 -11.55
N ARG A 403 -3.24 -13.66 -10.70
CA ARG A 403 -4.33 -12.75 -10.34
C ARG A 403 -4.40 -12.52 -8.83
N LEU A 404 -4.73 -11.28 -8.46
CA LEU A 404 -4.98 -10.82 -7.11
C LEU A 404 -6.48 -10.52 -7.01
N MET A 405 -7.21 -11.37 -6.28
CA MET A 405 -8.65 -11.28 -6.13
C MET A 405 -9.02 -10.83 -4.70
N LEU A 406 -10.09 -10.06 -4.56
CA LEU A 406 -10.57 -9.60 -3.26
C LEU A 406 -11.48 -10.64 -2.60
N ARG A 407 -11.00 -11.23 -1.51
CA ARG A 407 -11.80 -12.16 -0.70
C ARG A 407 -13.03 -11.48 -0.13
N GLN A 408 -14.11 -12.25 -0.12
CA GLN A 408 -15.33 -11.86 0.56
C GLN A 408 -15.27 -12.33 2.02
N TYR A 409 -15.68 -11.47 2.94
CA TYR A 409 -15.78 -11.76 4.36
C TYR A 409 -17.21 -11.49 4.85
N TRP A 410 -17.63 -12.23 5.87
CA TRP A 410 -18.94 -12.05 6.49
C TRP A 410 -18.93 -10.83 7.43
N ASP A 411 -19.75 -9.83 7.14
CA ASP A 411 -19.98 -8.69 8.04
C ASP A 411 -21.22 -8.93 8.92
N ASN A 412 -21.00 -9.19 10.20
CA ASN A 412 -22.08 -9.39 11.17
C ASN A 412 -22.98 -8.16 11.34
N ALA A 413 -22.45 -6.95 11.19
CA ALA A 413 -23.23 -5.72 11.37
C ALA A 413 -24.28 -5.54 10.28
N THR A 414 -23.99 -6.06 9.08
CA THR A 414 -24.93 -6.00 7.95
C THR A 414 -25.47 -7.34 7.50
N SER A 415 -25.09 -8.44 8.16
CA SER A 415 -25.51 -9.82 7.89
C SER A 415 -25.29 -10.26 6.44
N GLY A 416 -24.15 -9.88 5.84
CA GLY A 416 -23.86 -10.22 4.44
C GLY A 416 -22.37 -10.16 4.11
N TYR A 417 -22.04 -10.70 2.95
CA TYR A 417 -20.67 -10.68 2.44
C TYR A 417 -20.25 -9.31 1.93
N ARG A 418 -18.99 -8.96 2.21
CA ARG A 418 -18.32 -7.75 1.74
C ARG A 418 -16.90 -8.08 1.30
N ALA A 419 -16.33 -7.24 0.45
CA ALA A 419 -14.90 -7.24 0.16
C ALA A 419 -14.25 -6.00 0.76
N HIS A 420 -12.95 -6.06 1.06
CA HIS A 420 -12.15 -4.89 1.47
C HIS A 420 -11.87 -3.91 0.31
N TYR A 421 -12.80 -3.74 -0.63
CA TYR A 421 -12.65 -2.93 -1.82
C TYR A 421 -12.22 -1.50 -1.51
N GLN A 422 -12.79 -0.88 -0.47
CA GLN A 422 -12.46 0.50 -0.10
C GLN A 422 -11.02 0.71 0.36
N ALA A 423 -10.32 -0.35 0.79
CA ALA A 423 -8.89 -0.28 1.11
C ALA A 423 -8.02 -0.11 -0.15
N PHE A 424 -8.52 -0.57 -1.30
CA PHE A 424 -7.77 -0.59 -2.56
C PHE A 424 -8.35 0.36 -3.63
N SER A 425 -9.53 0.94 -3.41
CA SER A 425 -10.29 1.67 -4.43
C SER A 425 -9.71 3.04 -4.82
N GLN A 426 -8.80 3.59 -4.01
CA GLN A 426 -8.12 4.87 -4.28
C GLN A 426 -6.69 4.67 -4.77
N LEU A 427 -6.23 3.42 -4.93
CA LEU A 427 -4.86 3.14 -5.31
C LEU A 427 -4.67 3.30 -6.82
N HIS A 428 -3.68 4.09 -7.21
CA HIS A 428 -3.20 4.16 -8.58
C HIS A 428 -1.85 3.46 -8.69
N LEU A 429 -1.79 2.40 -9.50
CA LEU A 429 -0.56 1.64 -9.73
C LEU A 429 0.37 2.43 -10.68
N ALA A 430 1.51 2.86 -10.17
CA ALA A 430 2.53 3.59 -10.91
C ALA A 430 3.66 2.69 -11.42
N ALA A 431 3.97 1.61 -10.68
CA ALA A 431 5.06 0.71 -11.02
C ALA A 431 4.78 -0.73 -10.59
N LEU A 432 5.41 -1.68 -11.27
CA LEU A 432 5.28 -3.10 -10.97
C LEU A 432 6.62 -3.79 -11.20
N HIS A 433 7.06 -4.58 -10.23
CA HIS A 433 8.24 -5.44 -10.33
C HIS A 433 7.88 -6.87 -9.99
N ILE A 434 8.41 -7.80 -10.77
CA ILE A 434 8.32 -9.24 -10.51
C ILE A 434 9.75 -9.74 -10.46
N LYS A 435 10.11 -10.35 -9.34
CA LYS A 435 11.33 -11.13 -9.21
C LYS A 435 10.95 -12.57 -8.94
N VAL A 436 11.54 -13.49 -9.68
CA VAL A 436 11.30 -14.92 -9.47
C VAL A 436 12.56 -15.61 -8.96
N SER A 437 12.38 -16.66 -8.18
CA SER A 437 13.48 -17.52 -7.77
C SER A 437 13.02 -18.97 -7.83
N VAL A 438 13.81 -19.81 -8.48
CA VAL A 438 13.54 -21.26 -8.57
C VAL A 438 14.74 -22.00 -8.02
N ALA A 439 14.49 -22.94 -7.13
CA ALA A 439 15.49 -23.88 -6.65
C ALA A 439 15.12 -25.30 -7.08
N GLY A 440 16.08 -26.04 -7.61
CA GLY A 440 15.89 -27.43 -7.96
C GLY A 440 15.12 -27.68 -9.27
N LEU A 441 15.19 -26.76 -10.23
CA LEU A 441 14.62 -26.89 -11.57
C LEU A 441 15.05 -28.22 -12.20
N SER A 442 14.06 -29.04 -12.59
CA SER A 442 14.24 -30.32 -13.27
C SER A 442 14.01 -30.21 -14.77
N ASP A 443 14.04 -31.36 -15.46
CA ASP A 443 13.70 -31.49 -16.89
C ASP A 443 14.53 -30.58 -17.84
N LEU A 444 15.78 -30.32 -17.46
CA LEU A 444 16.76 -29.66 -18.30
C LEU A 444 16.96 -30.44 -19.61
N ARG A 445 17.02 -29.72 -20.73
CA ARG A 445 17.47 -30.32 -22.00
C ARG A 445 18.99 -30.44 -21.92
N LEU A 446 19.49 -31.66 -22.01
CA LEU A 446 20.91 -31.98 -21.87
C LEU A 446 21.46 -32.71 -23.09
N ARG A 447 22.71 -32.43 -23.43
CA ARG A 447 23.45 -33.09 -24.51
C ARG A 447 24.94 -33.09 -24.20
N ASN A 448 25.66 -34.13 -24.60
CA ASN A 448 27.11 -34.08 -24.73
C ASN A 448 27.53 -34.10 -26.20
N ASP A 449 28.84 -34.11 -26.49
CA ASP A 449 29.33 -34.08 -27.87
C ASP A 449 28.81 -35.26 -28.73
N GLU A 450 28.56 -36.42 -28.12
CA GLU A 450 28.10 -37.63 -28.82
C GLU A 450 26.58 -37.69 -29.01
N ARG A 451 25.80 -37.34 -27.98
CA ARG A 451 24.35 -37.63 -27.94
C ARG A 451 23.56 -36.74 -26.99
N ARG A 452 22.24 -36.70 -27.22
CA ARG A 452 21.27 -36.16 -26.25
C ARG A 452 21.25 -37.04 -24.99
N LEU A 453 21.07 -36.41 -23.84
CA LEU A 453 21.08 -37.04 -22.53
C LEU A 453 19.69 -36.92 -21.89
N ASP A 454 19.26 -37.97 -21.19
CA ASP A 454 18.01 -38.00 -20.46
C ASP A 454 18.28 -37.60 -18.99
N PRO A 455 17.80 -36.44 -18.51
CA PRO A 455 18.07 -35.95 -17.16
C PRO A 455 17.47 -36.85 -16.06
N LYS A 456 16.57 -37.78 -16.41
CA LYS A 456 15.95 -38.73 -15.47
C LYS A 456 16.82 -39.96 -15.19
N LYS A 457 17.97 -40.08 -15.86
CA LYS A 457 18.91 -41.20 -15.71
C LYS A 457 20.30 -40.67 -15.42
N PRO A 458 21.16 -41.46 -14.76
CA PRO A 458 22.57 -41.10 -14.60
C PRO A 458 23.25 -40.82 -15.95
N ILE A 459 23.85 -39.62 -16.09
CA ILE A 459 24.45 -39.11 -17.33
C ILE A 459 25.98 -39.09 -17.27
N GLU A 460 26.61 -39.23 -18.43
CA GLU A 460 28.06 -39.08 -18.64
C GLU A 460 28.29 -37.70 -19.30
N PRO A 461 28.47 -36.62 -18.51
CA PRO A 461 28.46 -35.25 -19.03
C PRO A 461 29.57 -35.01 -20.06
N PHE A 462 30.72 -35.65 -19.88
CA PHE A 462 31.91 -35.49 -20.72
C PHE A 462 32.19 -36.74 -21.55
N THR A 463 31.15 -37.45 -21.98
CA THR A 463 31.22 -38.74 -22.71
C THR A 463 31.83 -39.87 -21.86
N ARG A 464 32.04 -41.05 -22.47
CA ARG A 464 32.66 -42.21 -21.80
C ARG A 464 34.17 -42.09 -21.66
N ASN A 465 34.79 -41.23 -22.47
CA ASN A 465 36.22 -40.99 -22.45
C ASN A 465 36.47 -39.48 -22.32
N PRO A 466 36.31 -38.92 -21.11
CA PRO A 466 36.52 -37.50 -20.87
C PRO A 466 37.91 -37.06 -21.33
N ALA A 467 37.93 -36.04 -22.17
CA ALA A 467 39.13 -35.36 -22.62
C ALA A 467 38.97 -33.86 -22.39
N THR A 468 40.09 -33.15 -22.27
CA THR A 468 40.09 -31.68 -22.23
C THR A 468 39.30 -31.13 -23.43
N GLY A 469 38.37 -30.20 -23.18
CA GLY A 469 37.47 -29.64 -24.20
C GLY A 469 36.17 -30.43 -24.43
N SER A 470 35.93 -31.53 -23.70
CA SER A 470 34.64 -32.23 -23.74
C SER A 470 33.53 -31.37 -23.15
N ARG A 471 32.34 -31.37 -23.76
CA ARG A 471 31.26 -30.44 -23.41
C ARG A 471 29.97 -31.11 -22.99
N LEU A 472 29.34 -30.52 -21.98
CA LEU A 472 27.94 -30.71 -21.63
C LEU A 472 27.16 -29.45 -22.00
N TYR A 473 26.23 -29.57 -22.93
CA TYR A 473 25.29 -28.53 -23.33
C TYR A 473 24.02 -28.65 -22.49
N LEU A 474 23.56 -27.55 -21.92
CA LEU A 474 22.34 -27.49 -21.12
C LEU A 474 21.47 -26.29 -21.50
N SER A 475 20.16 -26.50 -21.57
CA SER A 475 19.20 -25.45 -21.86
C SER A 475 17.85 -25.74 -21.21
N HIS A 476 17.15 -24.69 -20.81
CA HIS A 476 15.77 -24.75 -20.34
C HIS A 476 15.11 -23.40 -20.64
N PRO A 477 13.83 -23.33 -21.07
CA PRO A 477 13.15 -22.06 -21.35
C PRO A 477 13.30 -21.01 -20.25
N GLU A 478 13.22 -21.43 -18.98
CA GLU A 478 13.41 -20.56 -17.81
C GLU A 478 14.82 -19.96 -17.71
N LEU A 479 15.86 -20.70 -18.11
CA LEU A 479 17.25 -20.24 -18.01
C LEU A 479 17.68 -19.35 -19.19
N VAL A 480 17.01 -19.46 -20.34
CA VAL A 480 17.44 -18.79 -21.59
C VAL A 480 16.54 -17.63 -22.00
N ARG A 481 15.27 -17.61 -21.60
CA ARG A 481 14.34 -16.52 -21.95
C ARG A 481 14.45 -15.33 -21.01
N GLY A 482 14.67 -15.57 -19.72
CA GLY A 482 14.83 -14.51 -18.72
C GLY A 482 16.23 -13.88 -18.75
N ARG A 483 16.34 -12.71 -18.13
CA ARG A 483 17.63 -12.11 -17.77
C ARG A 483 17.96 -12.56 -16.35
N LEU A 484 18.81 -13.58 -16.21
CA LEU A 484 19.15 -14.13 -14.90
C LEU A 484 19.99 -13.12 -14.11
N GLN A 485 19.70 -12.97 -12.82
CA GLN A 485 20.56 -12.28 -11.87
C GLN A 485 21.59 -13.26 -11.30
N SER A 486 21.18 -14.49 -11.02
CA SER A 486 22.06 -15.56 -10.52
C SER A 486 21.68 -16.91 -11.12
N LEU A 487 22.65 -17.83 -11.13
CA LEU A 487 22.49 -19.20 -11.63
C LEU A 487 23.26 -20.16 -10.72
N THR A 488 22.63 -21.28 -10.36
CA THR A 488 23.28 -22.41 -9.70
C THR A 488 23.06 -23.69 -10.51
N LEU A 489 24.05 -24.58 -10.51
CA LEU A 489 23.95 -25.93 -11.03
C LEU A 489 24.33 -26.90 -9.92
N ASP A 490 23.36 -27.70 -9.49
CA ASP A 490 23.53 -28.70 -8.45
C ASP A 490 23.88 -30.05 -9.09
N LEU A 491 25.12 -30.49 -8.86
CA LEU A 491 25.69 -31.72 -9.40
C LEU A 491 25.72 -32.80 -8.32
N ASP A 492 24.91 -33.84 -8.47
CA ASP A 492 25.01 -35.05 -7.65
C ASP A 492 25.77 -36.13 -8.41
N TRP A 493 27.00 -36.41 -7.99
CA TRP A 493 27.89 -37.39 -8.60
C TRP A 493 27.53 -38.83 -8.21
N MET A 494 27.80 -39.77 -9.11
CA MET A 494 27.57 -41.20 -8.95
C MET A 494 28.86 -41.99 -9.15
N GLY A 495 29.08 -42.99 -8.30
CA GLY A 495 30.19 -43.93 -8.45
C GLY A 495 31.56 -43.30 -8.24
N LEU A 496 31.64 -42.21 -7.47
CA LEU A 496 32.90 -41.60 -7.06
C LEU A 496 33.73 -42.60 -6.24
N PRO A 497 35.07 -42.62 -6.41
CA PRO A 497 35.97 -43.20 -5.42
C PRO A 497 35.81 -42.50 -4.06
N ASP A 498 36.04 -43.23 -2.96
CA ASP A 498 35.93 -42.70 -1.59
C ASP A 498 36.81 -41.46 -1.37
N ASP A 499 37.99 -41.45 -1.99
CA ASP A 499 38.92 -40.32 -2.03
C ASP A 499 39.52 -40.19 -3.44
N LEU A 500 39.06 -39.17 -4.17
CA LEU A 500 39.51 -38.89 -5.53
C LEU A 500 41.02 -38.54 -5.56
N VAL A 501 41.56 -37.86 -4.55
CA VAL A 501 42.98 -37.51 -4.48
C VAL A 501 43.82 -38.77 -4.32
N ALA A 502 43.42 -39.66 -3.41
CA ALA A 502 44.09 -40.94 -3.22
C ALA A 502 43.99 -41.83 -4.48
N HIS A 503 42.83 -41.82 -5.14
CA HIS A 503 42.59 -42.58 -6.38
C HIS A 503 43.57 -42.19 -7.49
N TYR A 504 43.87 -40.90 -7.62
CA TYR A 504 44.72 -40.34 -8.68
C TYR A 504 46.18 -40.06 -8.25
N ARG A 505 46.62 -40.47 -7.05
CA ARG A 505 47.97 -40.19 -6.50
C ARG A 505 49.16 -40.44 -7.44
N ASN A 506 49.04 -41.39 -8.36
CA ASN A 506 50.12 -41.79 -9.28
C ASN A 506 50.00 -41.21 -10.69
N TYR A 507 48.98 -40.39 -10.96
CA TYR A 507 48.78 -39.74 -12.26
C TYR A 507 49.64 -38.49 -12.44
N GLY A 508 49.98 -37.80 -11.35
CA GLY A 508 50.64 -36.49 -11.38
C GLY A 508 49.61 -35.38 -11.55
N THR A 509 48.88 -35.39 -12.66
CA THR A 509 47.68 -34.55 -12.89
C THR A 509 46.60 -35.41 -13.57
N PRO A 510 45.34 -35.37 -13.10
CA PRO A 510 44.90 -34.69 -11.88
C PRO A 510 45.51 -35.34 -10.64
N GLY A 511 45.83 -34.55 -9.62
CA GLY A 511 46.45 -34.99 -8.36
C GLY A 511 45.87 -34.29 -7.12
N LYS A 512 44.98 -33.32 -7.30
CA LYS A 512 44.22 -32.60 -6.28
C LYS A 512 42.78 -32.41 -6.75
N LEU A 513 41.85 -32.17 -5.83
CA LEU A 513 40.45 -31.88 -6.20
C LEU A 513 40.34 -30.64 -7.11
N ALA A 514 41.14 -29.61 -6.83
CA ALA A 514 41.20 -28.39 -7.62
C ALA A 514 41.73 -28.60 -9.06
N ASP A 515 42.30 -29.75 -9.40
CA ASP A 515 42.73 -30.04 -10.76
C ASP A 515 41.55 -30.44 -11.67
N PHE A 516 40.42 -30.87 -11.08
CA PHE A 516 39.21 -31.20 -11.83
C PHE A 516 38.38 -29.93 -12.03
N LYS A 517 38.66 -29.23 -13.13
CA LYS A 517 38.02 -27.95 -13.45
C LYS A 517 37.19 -28.00 -14.73
N ALA A 518 36.18 -27.16 -14.80
CA ALA A 518 35.42 -26.87 -16.02
C ALA A 518 35.19 -25.35 -16.14
N SER A 519 34.88 -24.87 -17.34
CA SER A 519 34.31 -23.54 -17.56
C SER A 519 32.81 -23.65 -17.81
N LEU A 520 32.02 -22.72 -17.27
CA LEU A 520 30.61 -22.53 -17.62
C LEU A 520 30.49 -21.28 -18.50
N GLU A 521 29.89 -21.47 -19.67
CA GLU A 521 29.73 -20.43 -20.68
C GLU A 521 28.26 -20.26 -21.04
N LEU A 522 27.83 -19.02 -21.23
CA LEU A 522 26.60 -18.69 -21.95
C LEU A 522 26.96 -18.53 -23.43
N VAL A 523 26.36 -19.34 -24.28
CA VAL A 523 26.38 -19.12 -25.72
C VAL A 523 25.12 -18.36 -26.10
N ASP A 524 25.28 -17.17 -26.68
CA ASP A 524 24.20 -16.38 -27.27
C ASP A 524 24.51 -16.11 -28.75
N GLN A 525 23.67 -16.67 -29.62
CA GLN A 525 23.80 -16.79 -31.06
C GLN A 525 25.08 -17.53 -31.47
N SER A 526 26.19 -16.81 -31.56
CA SER A 526 27.51 -17.35 -31.90
C SER A 526 28.61 -16.83 -30.98
N LEU A 527 28.23 -16.04 -29.97
CA LEU A 527 29.14 -15.49 -28.98
C LEU A 527 29.11 -16.37 -27.73
N ALA A 528 30.26 -16.95 -27.38
CA ALA A 528 30.45 -17.70 -26.15
C ALA A 528 31.06 -16.77 -25.09
N LEU A 529 30.40 -16.67 -23.93
CA LEU A 529 30.78 -15.79 -22.83
C LEU A 529 30.94 -16.61 -21.56
N ALA A 530 32.16 -16.66 -21.02
CA ALA A 530 32.42 -17.37 -19.77
C ALA A 530 31.74 -16.66 -18.59
N VAL A 531 30.72 -17.31 -18.01
CA VAL A 531 30.06 -16.85 -16.77
C VAL A 531 30.78 -17.40 -15.53
N LEU A 532 31.49 -18.51 -15.68
CA LEU A 532 32.37 -19.08 -14.66
C LEU A 532 33.59 -19.70 -15.36
N PRO A 533 34.70 -18.96 -15.54
CA PRO A 533 35.83 -19.41 -16.36
C PRO A 533 36.60 -20.59 -15.75
N GLU A 534 36.65 -20.68 -14.43
CA GLU A 534 37.20 -21.82 -13.71
C GLU A 534 36.24 -22.25 -12.59
N ALA A 535 35.73 -23.46 -12.69
CA ALA A 535 34.82 -24.07 -11.73
C ALA A 535 35.39 -25.43 -11.30
N GLU A 536 35.71 -25.58 -10.02
CA GLU A 536 36.07 -26.89 -9.46
C GLU A 536 34.85 -27.81 -9.45
N LEU A 537 35.01 -29.05 -9.91
CA LEU A 537 33.90 -30.01 -10.07
C LEU A 537 33.60 -30.81 -8.79
N PHE A 538 34.50 -30.79 -7.80
CA PHE A 538 34.40 -31.58 -6.58
C PHE A 538 34.80 -30.77 -5.35
N ASP A 539 34.14 -31.06 -4.23
CA ASP A 539 34.51 -30.54 -2.91
C ASP A 539 35.08 -31.65 -2.02
N ALA A 540 35.80 -31.24 -0.97
CA ALA A 540 36.22 -32.16 0.07
C ALA A 540 35.00 -32.71 0.82
N GLY A 541 35.05 -33.99 1.19
CA GLY A 541 33.99 -34.63 1.96
C GLY A 541 33.88 -34.10 3.39
N PRO A 542 32.88 -34.58 4.17
CA PRO A 542 32.65 -34.15 5.54
C PRO A 542 33.91 -34.26 6.40
N LYS A 543 34.16 -33.25 7.25
CA LYS A 543 35.37 -33.14 8.08
C LYS A 543 36.69 -33.04 7.28
N GLY A 544 36.63 -32.68 6.00
CA GLY A 544 37.79 -32.55 5.13
C GLY A 544 38.42 -33.89 4.70
N GLN A 545 37.66 -34.99 4.80
CA GLN A 545 38.10 -36.32 4.41
C GLN A 545 37.31 -36.82 3.19
N GLY A 546 38.01 -37.44 2.23
CA GLY A 546 37.40 -37.99 1.03
C GLY A 546 36.81 -36.92 0.09
N THR A 547 35.92 -37.35 -0.79
CA THR A 547 35.30 -36.48 -1.81
C THR A 547 33.79 -36.37 -1.57
N ALA A 548 33.26 -35.14 -1.59
CA ALA A 548 31.82 -34.91 -1.49
C ALA A 548 31.10 -35.42 -2.74
N THR A 549 29.94 -36.04 -2.56
CA THR A 549 29.11 -36.53 -3.67
C THR A 549 28.31 -35.44 -4.36
N SER A 550 28.12 -34.30 -3.70
CA SER A 550 27.34 -33.18 -4.23
C SER A 550 28.22 -31.95 -4.35
N LYS A 551 28.07 -31.22 -5.46
CA LYS A 551 28.76 -29.95 -5.74
C LYS A 551 27.77 -28.97 -6.35
N THR A 552 27.73 -27.75 -5.83
CA THR A 552 26.99 -26.65 -6.46
C THR A 552 27.97 -25.71 -7.17
N LEU A 553 27.75 -25.49 -8.47
CA LEU A 553 28.42 -24.43 -9.22
C LEU A 553 27.53 -23.19 -9.14
N SER A 554 28.07 -22.05 -8.73
CA SER A 554 27.29 -20.83 -8.50
C SER A 554 27.87 -19.63 -9.24
N VAL A 555 27.01 -18.94 -9.97
CA VAL A 555 27.25 -17.61 -10.54
C VAL A 555 26.33 -16.63 -9.83
N ALA A 556 26.89 -15.85 -8.89
CA ALA A 556 26.11 -14.97 -8.02
C ALA A 556 25.54 -13.74 -8.74
N ASP A 557 26.28 -13.21 -9.73
CA ASP A 557 25.91 -12.05 -10.53
C ASP A 557 26.21 -12.36 -12.01
N VAL A 558 25.23 -12.97 -12.68
CA VAL A 558 25.32 -13.34 -14.09
C VAL A 558 25.55 -12.10 -14.97
N PRO A 559 24.83 -10.97 -14.80
CA PRO A 559 25.07 -9.76 -15.59
C PRO A 559 26.50 -9.25 -15.48
N GLN A 560 27.06 -9.17 -14.27
CA GLN A 560 28.43 -8.69 -14.07
C GLN A 560 29.46 -9.67 -14.63
N ALA A 561 29.22 -10.99 -14.53
CA ALA A 561 30.09 -11.99 -15.13
C ALA A 561 30.14 -11.85 -16.66
N LEU A 562 28.98 -11.65 -17.30
CA LEU A 562 28.88 -11.44 -18.75
C LEU A 562 29.50 -10.12 -19.20
N ALA A 563 29.29 -9.02 -18.45
CA ALA A 563 29.92 -7.73 -18.72
C ALA A 563 31.46 -7.79 -18.62
N THR A 564 31.98 -8.65 -17.73
CA THR A 564 33.41 -8.92 -17.60
C THR A 564 33.94 -9.74 -18.78
N ALA A 565 33.16 -10.73 -19.24
CA ALA A 565 33.52 -11.54 -20.41
C ALA A 565 33.50 -10.72 -21.72
N SER A 566 32.55 -9.79 -21.87
CA SER A 566 32.44 -8.89 -23.00
C SER A 566 31.71 -7.61 -22.64
N SER A 567 32.43 -6.48 -22.63
CA SER A 567 31.87 -5.16 -22.32
C SER A 567 30.87 -4.64 -23.37
N THR A 568 30.88 -5.21 -24.57
CA THR A 568 29.95 -4.85 -25.66
C THR A 568 28.71 -5.75 -25.71
N PHE A 569 28.63 -6.78 -24.87
CA PHE A 569 27.48 -7.67 -24.85
C PHE A 569 26.40 -7.09 -23.95
N ASP A 570 25.22 -6.87 -24.51
CA ASP A 570 24.04 -6.43 -23.76
C ASP A 570 23.20 -7.63 -23.34
N TYR A 571 23.13 -7.89 -22.03
CA TYR A 571 22.44 -9.05 -21.52
C TYR A 571 20.96 -8.74 -21.25
N GLU A 572 20.13 -9.09 -22.22
CA GLU A 572 18.69 -8.89 -22.19
C GLU A 572 17.88 -10.21 -22.19
N ALA A 573 16.62 -10.10 -21.80
CA ALA A 573 15.65 -11.19 -21.91
C ALA A 573 15.35 -11.50 -23.40
N ARG A 574 15.16 -12.77 -23.73
CA ARG A 574 14.98 -13.27 -25.11
C ARG A 574 13.75 -14.16 -25.22
N LEU A 575 12.61 -13.55 -25.50
CA LEU A 575 11.32 -14.26 -25.65
C LEU A 575 11.18 -15.02 -26.97
N ASP A 576 12.09 -14.76 -27.92
CA ASP A 576 12.20 -15.44 -29.21
C ASP A 576 12.82 -16.85 -29.11
N VAL A 577 13.45 -17.18 -27.97
CA VAL A 577 14.10 -18.49 -27.78
C VAL A 577 13.03 -19.58 -27.66
N GLY A 578 12.85 -20.33 -28.76
CA GLY A 578 12.02 -21.52 -28.86
C GLY A 578 12.77 -22.81 -28.56
N ASP A 579 12.10 -23.94 -28.78
CA ASP A 579 12.72 -25.27 -28.78
C ASP A 579 12.98 -25.70 -30.23
N ASN A 580 14.23 -25.55 -30.71
CA ASN A 580 14.62 -25.99 -32.06
C ASN A 580 15.04 -27.47 -32.09
N GLY A 581 14.77 -28.23 -31.02
CA GLY A 581 15.06 -29.66 -30.92
C GLY A 581 16.51 -30.00 -30.54
N ASP A 582 17.51 -29.61 -31.37
CA ASP A 582 18.93 -29.73 -30.96
C ASP A 582 19.39 -28.43 -30.29
N ILE A 583 19.87 -28.53 -29.04
CA ILE A 583 20.31 -27.39 -28.22
C ILE A 583 21.32 -26.51 -28.95
N ARG A 584 22.18 -27.11 -29.79
CA ARG A 584 23.20 -26.37 -30.55
C ARG A 584 22.63 -25.51 -31.69
N GLN A 585 21.35 -25.69 -32.01
CA GLN A 585 20.61 -24.86 -32.96
C GLN A 585 19.76 -23.81 -32.23
N ASP A 586 19.69 -23.86 -30.90
CA ASP A 586 19.02 -22.82 -30.14
C ASP A 586 19.91 -21.56 -30.14
N PRO A 587 19.31 -20.37 -30.25
CA PRO A 587 20.07 -19.12 -30.25
C PRO A 587 20.64 -18.79 -28.87
N ARG A 588 20.29 -19.50 -27.80
CA ARG A 588 20.87 -19.28 -26.47
C ARG A 588 20.86 -20.56 -25.64
N TYR A 589 22.01 -20.94 -25.07
CA TYR A 589 22.17 -22.11 -24.21
C TYR A 589 23.44 -21.99 -23.35
N PHE A 590 23.58 -22.83 -22.34
CA PHE A 590 24.79 -22.90 -21.52
C PHE A 590 25.64 -24.11 -21.91
N VAL A 591 26.96 -23.97 -21.75
CA VAL A 591 27.95 -25.03 -21.99
C VAL A 591 28.86 -25.15 -20.79
N LEU A 592 28.96 -26.36 -20.25
CA LEU A 592 30.00 -26.73 -19.30
C LEU A 592 31.10 -27.47 -20.04
N GLU A 593 32.28 -26.86 -20.19
CA GLU A 593 33.43 -27.42 -20.90
C GLU A 593 34.51 -27.89 -19.93
N LEU A 594 34.99 -29.12 -20.10
CA LEU A 594 36.03 -29.70 -19.24
C LEU A 594 37.39 -29.05 -19.51
N GLY A 595 38.02 -28.53 -18.46
CA GLY A 595 39.32 -27.87 -18.52
C GLY A 595 40.51 -28.84 -18.53
N PRO A 596 41.75 -28.30 -18.48
CA PRO A 596 42.96 -29.10 -18.34
C PRO A 596 42.95 -29.88 -17.02
N GLY A 597 43.46 -31.12 -17.04
CA GLY A 597 43.26 -32.06 -15.93
C GLY A 597 42.04 -32.95 -16.17
N ASP A 598 41.88 -33.41 -17.42
CA ASP A 598 40.89 -34.43 -17.75
C ASP A 598 41.07 -35.66 -16.86
N PHE A 599 40.05 -36.51 -16.76
CA PHE A 599 40.00 -37.62 -15.81
C PHE A 599 41.07 -38.72 -16.09
N GLY A 600 42.12 -38.42 -16.86
CA GLY A 600 43.31 -39.26 -17.03
C GLY A 600 43.12 -40.43 -17.97
N HIS A 601 42.01 -40.48 -18.73
CA HIS A 601 41.69 -41.60 -19.59
C HIS A 601 42.67 -41.76 -20.76
N GLY A 602 43.08 -40.65 -21.38
CA GLY A 602 44.10 -40.65 -22.42
C GLY A 602 45.50 -41.03 -21.89
N ASP A 603 45.81 -40.60 -20.67
CA ASP A 603 47.14 -40.78 -20.07
C ASP A 603 47.33 -42.14 -19.38
N TYR A 604 46.24 -42.80 -18.98
CA TYR A 604 46.27 -44.03 -18.20
C TYR A 604 47.19 -45.13 -18.76
N PRO A 605 47.13 -45.49 -20.07
CA PRO A 605 48.01 -46.54 -20.62
C PRO A 605 49.50 -46.20 -20.50
N VAL A 606 49.86 -44.93 -20.70
CA VAL A 606 51.24 -44.45 -20.63
C VAL A 606 51.74 -44.45 -19.19
N ILE A 607 50.93 -43.94 -18.26
CA ILE A 607 51.27 -43.85 -16.84
C ILE A 607 51.37 -45.24 -16.21
N SER A 608 50.39 -46.11 -16.48
CA SER A 608 50.37 -47.50 -16.04
C SER A 608 51.60 -48.27 -16.55
N GLY A 609 51.92 -48.17 -17.85
CA GLY A 609 53.12 -48.78 -18.41
C GLY A 609 54.43 -48.25 -17.80
N ARG A 610 54.51 -46.94 -17.53
CA ARG A 610 55.67 -46.32 -16.87
C ARG A 610 55.84 -46.82 -15.43
N LYS A 611 54.77 -46.86 -14.65
CA LYS A 611 54.80 -47.34 -13.25
C LYS A 611 55.06 -48.85 -13.17
N GLY A 612 54.53 -49.65 -14.09
CA GLY A 612 54.87 -51.07 -14.22
C GLY A 612 56.36 -51.31 -14.50
N ARG A 613 56.97 -50.52 -15.40
CA ARG A 613 58.43 -50.56 -15.62
C ARG A 613 59.21 -50.15 -14.36
N ALA A 614 58.74 -49.13 -13.65
CA ALA A 614 59.35 -48.69 -12.39
C ALA A 614 59.29 -49.78 -11.31
N LEU A 615 58.17 -50.50 -11.21
CA LEU A 615 58.03 -51.64 -10.31
C LEU A 615 59.00 -52.78 -10.68
N ALA A 616 59.07 -53.13 -11.97
CA ALA A 616 60.02 -54.15 -12.44
C ALA A 616 61.48 -53.77 -12.13
N ALA A 617 61.84 -52.49 -12.28
CA ALA A 617 63.16 -51.99 -11.91
C ALA A 617 63.40 -52.03 -10.39
N ALA A 618 62.38 -51.74 -9.57
CA ALA A 618 62.46 -51.84 -8.11
C ALA A 618 62.67 -53.30 -7.65
N ILE A 619 61.95 -54.25 -8.26
CA ILE A 619 62.13 -55.69 -8.03
C ILE A 619 63.55 -56.12 -8.40
N ALA A 620 64.05 -55.71 -9.57
CA ALA A 620 65.41 -56.02 -10.01
C ALA A 620 66.50 -55.49 -9.07
N ARG A 621 66.24 -54.35 -8.41
CA ARG A 621 67.13 -53.73 -7.41
C ARG A 621 66.94 -54.28 -5.99
N ARG A 622 66.08 -55.29 -5.78
CA ARG A 622 65.72 -55.83 -4.47
C ARG A 622 65.23 -54.76 -3.49
N ALA A 623 64.49 -53.78 -4.00
CA ALA A 623 63.80 -52.83 -3.15
C ALA A 623 62.81 -53.55 -2.22
N ASP A 624 62.64 -53.05 -1.01
CA ASP A 624 61.66 -53.57 -0.07
C ASP A 624 60.24 -53.21 -0.54
N LEU A 625 59.45 -54.23 -0.88
CA LEU A 625 58.06 -54.13 -1.35
C LEU A 625 57.11 -54.97 -0.46
N SER A 626 57.51 -55.18 0.79
CA SER A 626 56.82 -56.10 1.73
C SER A 626 55.47 -55.59 2.25
N THR A 627 55.14 -54.32 2.05
CA THR A 627 53.89 -53.71 2.53
C THR A 627 53.06 -53.17 1.37
N ASP A 628 51.73 -53.22 1.52
CA ASP A 628 50.79 -52.71 0.53
C ASP A 628 51.01 -51.22 0.24
N GLU A 629 51.42 -50.43 1.24
CA GLU A 629 51.79 -49.02 1.07
C GLU A 629 52.96 -48.81 0.10
N LYS A 630 53.95 -49.72 0.10
CA LYS A 630 55.10 -49.63 -0.81
C LYS A 630 54.74 -50.08 -2.22
N LEU A 631 53.84 -51.05 -2.35
CA LEU A 631 53.29 -51.48 -3.65
C LEU A 631 52.37 -50.41 -4.26
N ALA A 632 51.57 -49.74 -3.42
CA ALA A 632 50.68 -48.64 -3.79
C ALA A 632 51.39 -47.46 -4.48
N ALA A 633 52.70 -47.28 -4.29
CA ALA A 633 53.49 -46.26 -5.01
C ALA A 633 53.63 -46.55 -6.52
N TYR A 634 53.35 -47.79 -6.94
CA TYR A 634 53.42 -48.25 -8.33
C TYR A 634 52.06 -48.59 -8.94
N GLU A 635 51.01 -48.70 -8.12
CA GLU A 635 49.66 -49.01 -8.58
C GLU A 635 49.02 -47.80 -9.28
N VAL A 636 48.45 -48.00 -10.47
CA VAL A 636 47.70 -46.98 -11.19
C VAL A 636 46.28 -47.45 -11.32
N ASN A 637 45.37 -46.84 -10.56
CA ASN A 637 43.94 -47.14 -10.62
C ASN A 637 43.38 -46.77 -11.99
N ALA A 638 42.37 -47.50 -12.46
CA ALA A 638 41.65 -47.11 -13.67
C ALA A 638 40.99 -45.72 -13.48
N PRO A 639 41.00 -44.87 -14.51
CA PRO A 639 40.47 -43.51 -14.42
C PRO A 639 38.96 -43.52 -14.16
N TYR A 640 38.51 -42.62 -13.29
CA TYR A 640 37.09 -42.46 -12.98
C TYR A 640 36.36 -41.84 -14.18
N THR A 641 35.24 -42.43 -14.59
CA THR A 641 34.36 -41.81 -15.60
C THR A 641 33.33 -40.96 -14.87
N PRO A 642 33.37 -39.62 -15.01
CA PRO A 642 32.44 -38.72 -14.33
C PRO A 642 31.02 -39.08 -14.73
N LYS A 643 30.19 -39.30 -13.71
CA LYS A 643 28.79 -39.64 -13.90
C LYS A 643 27.93 -38.84 -12.94
N ILE A 644 26.99 -38.08 -13.47
CA ILE A 644 26.05 -37.29 -12.67
C ILE A 644 24.78 -38.12 -12.51
N LYS A 645 24.42 -38.44 -11.27
CA LYS A 645 23.15 -39.07 -10.90
C LYS A 645 21.97 -38.15 -11.21
N GLN A 646 22.12 -36.87 -10.84
CA GLN A 646 21.08 -35.87 -10.94
C GLN A 646 21.72 -34.49 -11.15
N LEU A 647 21.17 -33.74 -12.10
CA LEU A 647 21.55 -32.36 -12.39
C LEU A 647 20.30 -31.51 -12.22
N ARG A 648 20.35 -30.51 -11.34
CA ARG A 648 19.30 -29.50 -11.16
C ARG A 648 19.89 -28.11 -11.34
N ALA A 649 19.03 -27.16 -11.70
CA ALA A 649 19.42 -25.75 -11.76
C ALA A 649 18.64 -24.94 -10.71
N GLY A 650 19.25 -23.87 -10.23
CA GLY A 650 18.58 -22.81 -9.50
C GLY A 650 18.86 -21.47 -10.15
N TYR A 651 17.93 -20.52 -10.05
CA TYR A 651 18.14 -19.19 -10.61
C TYR A 651 17.31 -18.13 -9.91
N VAL A 652 17.74 -16.88 -10.07
CA VAL A 652 16.95 -15.67 -9.77
C VAL A 652 16.87 -14.86 -11.07
N ALA A 653 15.70 -14.34 -11.41
CA ALA A 653 15.48 -13.52 -12.61
C ALA A 653 14.62 -12.29 -12.30
#